data_AF-A0A7L4CKK8-F1
#
_entry.id   AF-A0A7L4CKK8-F1
#
_cell.length_a   1.000
_cell.length_b   1.000
_cell.length_c   1.000
_cell.angle_alpha   90.00
_cell.angle_beta   90.00
_cell.angle_gamma   90.00
#
_symmetry.space_group_name_H-M   'P 1'
#
loop_
_entity.id
_entity.type
_entity.pdbx_description
1 polymer ?
#
loop_
_entity_poly.entity_id
_entity_poly.type
_entity_poly.pdbx_seq_one_letter_code
_entity_poly.pdbx_strand_id
1 'polypeptide(L)'
;EGRISSASVQQLIEQISCMNKAKMIDHVRGVEEGAYEIYNCVEKIIKQDILGCELTELEGKDLGNKEESTAPEEEVFGDVLWDAHDEQEQMEAFQQASNSTCELGFEKYFERLNGLVAAPAPIPPLLVSGGPGSGKSLLLSKWIQLQQKHSPNTLILYHFVGRPMSASSESALIIKRLTLKLMQHSWLVSPLALEPAKLLEEFPRWLEKLSARHQGSIIIIIDSIDQIQQAEKHMKWLIDPLPVNVRVIVSVNVETCPQAWRLWPTLHLDPLNSKDVKSLISAECDSANVKLTKEQEKKLERHCRSATTCNALYVTLLGKTIACVGSTGNIDETLQQCFQCQDTVSLYRLALRSVQESLRSDKEKCLLKEILCVISVSHNGVSESELMELYPELSSAVLASLIHSLHKMCLLTYGCGLLKFQHLQAWEMVRLEYMEEGENVISAYRQKLVEYFTMQLRVLILICFSFNSRDRVTWRSADELPWLFQQQGDKQKLHKCLLNLFVSQNLYKRGHFAELLSYWQLVGKDKSSMAAEYFDSLKEYEKSCEGEESMICLADLYETLGRFLKDLGLLSQAVAPLQRSLEIRETALDPDHPRVAQSLHQLAGVYVQWKKFGNAEQLYKQALEISENAYGSEHPRVARELDALATLYQKQNKYEQTEQLRKKSFKIRQKAARRKGSLCGFALLRQRALQLEELTLGKDTPDNARTLNELGVLYYLQNNLETAELFLKRSLEMRERVLGSDHPDCAQSLNNLAALYNEKKHYDKAEELYEKALDIRKRALAPDHPSLAYTGKHLAVLYKKMGKLDKAVPLYELAVEIRQKSFGPKHPSVATALVNLAVLYCQMKKQIEALPLYERALKIYEDSFGHMHPRVGETLKNLAVLSYEGGDFEKAAELYKRAMEIKEAETLLIGGKATSRHSSSGDTFSLKSALSPNIFLEHGQR
;
A
#
# COMPACT_ATOMS: atom_id res chain seq x y z
N GLU A 1 5.58 38.85 -26.34
CA GLU A 1 5.25 39.42 -27.67
C GLU A 1 5.40 38.33 -28.72
N GLY A 2 4.30 37.97 -29.39
CA GLY A 2 4.29 36.95 -30.42
C GLY A 2 5.07 37.38 -31.65
N ARG A 3 6.19 36.71 -31.89
CA ARG A 3 6.82 36.43 -33.20
C ARG A 3 8.00 35.48 -32.93
N ILE A 4 7.72 34.19 -32.78
CA ILE A 4 8.77 33.16 -32.74
C ILE A 4 9.03 32.76 -34.20
N SER A 5 9.93 33.49 -34.86
CA SER A 5 10.61 32.98 -36.04
C SER A 5 11.90 32.30 -35.58
N SER A 6 11.93 30.97 -35.54
CA SER A 6 13.21 30.27 -35.56
C SER A 6 13.04 28.88 -36.16
N ALA A 7 13.79 28.63 -37.24
CA ALA A 7 13.88 27.32 -37.89
C ALA A 7 14.17 26.17 -36.91
N SER A 8 14.76 26.48 -35.74
CA SER A 8 14.99 25.55 -34.63
C SER A 8 13.71 24.98 -34.00
N VAL A 9 12.61 25.73 -33.94
CA VAL A 9 11.34 25.18 -33.42
C VAL A 9 10.74 24.22 -34.45
N GLN A 10 10.79 24.56 -35.74
CA GLN A 10 10.38 23.64 -36.80
C GLN A 10 11.26 22.38 -36.82
N GLN A 11 12.58 22.52 -36.61
CA GLN A 11 13.50 21.39 -36.48
C GLN A 11 13.16 20.50 -35.29
N LEU A 12 12.79 21.08 -34.14
CA LEU A 12 12.36 20.34 -32.97
C LEU A 12 11.03 19.62 -33.22
N ILE A 13 10.08 20.29 -33.89
CA ILE A 13 8.79 19.72 -34.31
C ILE A 13 9.00 18.54 -35.27
N GLU A 14 9.92 18.67 -36.24
CA GLU A 14 10.29 17.60 -37.17
C GLU A 14 11.01 16.44 -36.47
N GLN A 15 11.87 16.73 -35.49
CA GLN A 15 12.52 15.70 -34.68
C GLN A 15 11.51 14.94 -33.81
N ILE A 16 10.56 15.64 -33.19
CA ILE A 16 9.52 15.05 -32.33
C ILE A 16 8.52 14.25 -33.18
N SER A 17 8.14 14.74 -34.36
CA SER A 17 7.24 14.03 -35.28
C SER A 17 7.86 12.74 -35.82
N CYS A 18 9.18 12.72 -36.03
CA CYS A 18 9.91 11.50 -36.41
C CYS A 18 9.96 10.43 -35.29
N MET A 19 9.71 10.79 -34.03
CA MET A 19 9.81 9.86 -32.90
C MET A 19 8.57 8.97 -32.69
N ASN A 20 7.47 9.17 -33.43
CA ASN A 20 6.23 8.35 -33.42
C ASN A 20 5.60 8.08 -32.02
N LYS A 21 6.09 8.71 -30.94
CA LYS A 21 5.66 8.51 -29.55
C LYS A 21 5.16 9.79 -28.87
N ALA A 22 5.01 10.88 -29.61
CA ALA A 22 4.59 12.18 -29.08
C ALA A 22 3.34 12.67 -29.83
N LYS A 23 2.35 13.18 -29.08
CA LYS A 23 1.15 13.83 -29.64
C LYS A 23 1.35 15.34 -29.57
N MET A 24 1.34 15.99 -30.73
CA MET A 24 1.44 17.45 -30.80
C MET A 24 0.04 18.08 -30.71
N ILE A 25 -0.07 19.15 -29.91
CA ILE A 25 -1.27 19.96 -29.79
C ILE A 25 -0.87 21.36 -30.23
N ASP A 26 -1.28 21.73 -31.45
CA ASP A 26 -0.97 23.04 -32.01
C ASP A 26 -1.98 24.05 -31.47
N HIS A 27 -1.52 25.01 -30.65
CA HIS A 27 -2.36 26.10 -30.16
C HIS A 27 -1.75 27.46 -30.52
N VAL A 28 -2.58 28.33 -31.11
CA VAL A 28 -2.21 29.66 -31.65
C VAL A 28 -2.53 30.84 -30.70
N ARG A 29 -3.03 30.61 -29.47
CA ARG A 29 -3.38 31.68 -28.51
C ARG A 29 -2.55 31.62 -27.23
N GLY A 30 -2.93 32.41 -26.21
CA GLY A 30 -2.16 32.64 -24.98
C GLY A 30 -1.76 31.35 -24.27
N VAL A 31 -0.63 31.43 -23.54
CA VAL A 31 0.02 30.28 -22.88
C VAL A 31 -0.93 29.54 -21.92
N GLU A 32 -1.84 30.25 -21.26
CA GLU A 32 -2.81 29.69 -20.30
C GLU A 32 -3.88 28.83 -20.98
N GLU A 33 -4.41 29.26 -22.14
CA GLU A 33 -5.36 28.46 -22.93
C GLU A 33 -4.66 27.22 -23.51
N GLY A 34 -3.42 27.38 -23.98
CA GLY A 34 -2.51 26.29 -24.37
C GLY A 34 -2.35 25.23 -23.30
N ALA A 35 -2.00 25.66 -22.08
CA ALA A 35 -1.83 24.76 -20.94
C ALA A 35 -3.14 24.07 -20.56
N TYR A 36 -4.28 24.77 -20.65
CA TYR A 36 -5.60 24.20 -20.35
C TYR A 36 -6.03 23.15 -21.39
N GLU A 37 -5.76 23.37 -22.68
CA GLU A 37 -6.01 22.36 -23.72
C GLU A 37 -5.11 21.13 -23.57
N ILE A 38 -3.83 21.33 -23.22
CA ILE A 38 -2.92 20.23 -22.88
C ILE A 38 -3.43 19.47 -21.67
N TYR A 39 -3.83 20.17 -20.61
CA TYR A 39 -4.44 19.58 -19.42
C TYR A 39 -5.64 18.72 -19.80
N ASN A 40 -6.59 19.23 -20.58
CA ASN A 40 -7.78 18.49 -20.99
C ASN A 40 -7.44 17.27 -21.86
N CYS A 41 -6.42 17.37 -22.72
CA CYS A 41 -5.99 16.25 -23.56
C CYS A 41 -5.30 15.16 -22.73
N VAL A 42 -4.42 15.55 -21.81
CA VAL A 42 -3.77 14.64 -20.85
C VAL A 42 -4.80 14.01 -19.92
N GLU A 43 -5.75 14.79 -19.41
CA GLU A 43 -6.84 14.31 -18.57
C GLU A 43 -7.73 13.32 -19.33
N LYS A 44 -8.05 13.58 -20.61
CA LYS A 44 -8.76 12.63 -21.48
C LYS A 44 -7.97 11.35 -21.71
N ILE A 45 -6.67 11.44 -22.00
CA ILE A 45 -5.79 10.27 -22.18
C ILE A 45 -5.73 9.45 -20.88
N ILE A 46 -5.56 10.10 -19.73
CA ILE A 46 -5.56 9.41 -18.43
C ILE A 46 -6.93 8.75 -18.18
N LYS A 47 -8.04 9.47 -18.42
CA LYS A 47 -9.40 8.95 -18.23
C LYS A 47 -9.75 7.80 -19.18
N GLN A 48 -9.31 7.85 -20.44
CA GLN A 48 -9.60 6.85 -21.46
C GLN A 48 -8.62 5.68 -21.44
N ASP A 49 -7.31 5.94 -21.48
CA ASP A 49 -6.28 4.92 -21.68
C ASP A 49 -5.78 4.29 -20.37
N ILE A 50 -5.81 5.03 -19.25
CA ILE A 50 -5.33 4.55 -17.94
C ILE A 50 -6.50 4.08 -17.06
N LEU A 51 -7.60 4.83 -17.05
CA LEU A 51 -8.74 4.57 -16.16
C LEU A 51 -9.93 3.85 -16.84
N GLY A 52 -9.97 3.79 -18.18
CA GLY A 52 -10.99 3.05 -18.92
C GLY A 52 -12.42 3.61 -18.78
N CYS A 53 -12.58 4.92 -18.53
CA CYS A 53 -13.88 5.56 -18.43
C CYS A 53 -14.42 5.90 -19.83
N GLU A 54 -15.43 5.16 -20.31
CA GLU A 54 -16.24 5.60 -21.44
C GLU A 54 -17.11 6.80 -21.02
N LEU A 55 -16.82 7.99 -21.57
CA LEU A 55 -17.79 9.07 -21.60
C LEU A 55 -18.85 8.67 -22.62
N THR A 56 -20.03 8.25 -22.16
CA THR A 56 -21.19 8.06 -23.04
C THR A 56 -21.54 9.40 -23.67
N GLU A 57 -21.15 9.57 -24.94
CA GLU A 57 -21.65 10.65 -25.80
C GLU A 57 -23.14 10.38 -26.08
N LEU A 58 -24.01 11.04 -25.32
CA LEU A 58 -25.40 11.23 -25.73
C LEU A 58 -25.42 12.37 -26.76
N GLU A 59 -25.38 11.98 -28.04
CA GLU A 59 -25.66 12.87 -29.16
C GLU A 59 -27.05 13.50 -29.03
N GLY A 60 -27.14 14.77 -29.42
CA GLY A 60 -28.18 15.68 -28.96
C GLY A 60 -29.59 15.44 -29.51
N LYS A 61 -30.57 15.75 -28.65
CA LYS A 61 -31.73 16.63 -28.91
C LYS A 61 -32.59 16.69 -27.64
N ASP A 62 -32.39 17.73 -26.84
CA ASP A 62 -33.41 18.72 -26.49
C ASP A 62 -32.88 19.63 -25.37
N LEU A 63 -32.85 20.92 -25.68
CA LEU A 63 -32.46 22.01 -24.79
C LEU A 63 -33.57 22.27 -23.78
N GLY A 64 -33.29 22.07 -22.49
CA GLY A 64 -34.18 22.54 -21.42
C GLY A 64 -34.00 21.85 -20.08
N ASN A 65 -32.80 21.96 -19.49
CA ASN A 65 -32.52 22.00 -18.04
C ASN A 65 -31.02 21.75 -17.85
N LYS A 66 -30.26 22.83 -17.61
CA LYS A 66 -28.87 22.73 -17.14
C LYS A 66 -28.92 22.35 -15.66
N GLU A 67 -29.14 21.07 -15.38
CA GLU A 67 -28.63 20.49 -14.14
C GLU A 67 -27.14 20.24 -14.33
N GLU A 68 -26.40 20.77 -13.38
CA GLU A 68 -24.95 20.73 -13.29
C GLU A 68 -24.45 19.31 -13.48
N SER A 69 -23.57 19.15 -14.46
CA SER A 69 -22.69 18.00 -14.57
C SER A 69 -21.88 17.91 -13.28
N THR A 70 -22.39 17.13 -12.34
CA THR A 70 -21.66 16.66 -11.19
C THR A 70 -20.39 15.99 -11.73
N ALA A 71 -19.25 16.62 -11.46
CA ALA A 71 -17.95 15.97 -11.53
C ALA A 71 -18.11 14.57 -10.92
N PRO A 72 -17.57 13.51 -11.56
CA PRO A 72 -17.79 12.15 -11.08
C PRO A 72 -17.48 12.17 -9.60
N GLU A 73 -18.50 11.87 -8.78
CA GLU A 73 -18.35 11.83 -7.34
C GLU A 73 -17.11 10.99 -7.10
N GLU A 74 -15.99 11.66 -6.79
CA GLU A 74 -14.83 10.99 -6.27
C GLU A 74 -15.41 10.09 -5.20
N GLU A 75 -15.12 8.81 -5.32
CA GLU A 75 -15.45 7.86 -4.30
C GLU A 75 -14.69 8.32 -3.06
N VAL A 76 -15.30 9.24 -2.31
CA VAL A 76 -14.91 9.66 -0.98
C VAL A 76 -15.26 8.46 -0.13
N PHE A 77 -14.46 7.40 -0.30
CA PHE A 77 -14.09 6.56 0.81
C PHE A 77 -13.83 7.53 1.95
N GLY A 78 -14.55 7.35 3.05
CA GLY A 78 -14.20 7.97 4.33
C GLY A 78 -12.84 7.50 4.86
N ASP A 79 -11.94 7.02 3.99
CA ASP A 79 -10.56 6.71 4.30
C ASP A 79 -9.77 8.01 4.29
N VAL A 80 -9.88 8.72 5.43
CA VAL A 80 -8.86 9.63 6.01
C VAL A 80 -7.46 8.94 6.13
N LEU A 81 -7.34 7.72 5.63
CA LEU A 81 -6.26 6.80 5.85
C LEU A 81 -5.30 6.76 4.67
N TRP A 82 -5.75 6.89 3.42
CA TRP A 82 -4.86 6.74 2.27
C TRP A 82 -4.37 8.09 1.73
N ASP A 83 -3.07 8.38 1.90
CA ASP A 83 -2.41 9.54 1.28
C ASP A 83 -1.65 9.07 0.02
N ALA A 84 -2.19 9.40 -1.16
CA ALA A 84 -1.56 9.07 -2.44
C ALA A 84 -0.21 9.77 -2.62
N HIS A 85 0.01 10.91 -1.97
CA HIS A 85 1.26 11.64 -2.01
C HIS A 85 2.39 10.87 -1.31
N ASP A 86 2.12 10.32 -0.13
CA ASP A 86 3.09 9.54 0.65
C ASP A 86 3.52 8.26 -0.09
N GLU A 87 2.61 7.63 -0.85
CA GLU A 87 2.97 6.48 -1.66
C GLU A 87 3.83 6.88 -2.87
N GLN A 88 3.45 7.96 -3.57
CA GLN A 88 4.20 8.47 -4.70
C GLN A 88 5.63 8.85 -4.30
N GLU A 89 5.81 9.56 -3.19
CA GLU A 89 7.14 9.96 -2.69
C GLU A 89 8.05 8.74 -2.51
N GLN A 90 7.48 7.65 -2.00
CA GLN A 90 8.24 6.45 -1.68
C GLN A 90 8.50 5.58 -2.93
N MET A 91 7.65 5.64 -3.93
CA MET A 91 7.92 5.06 -5.25
C MET A 91 9.05 5.79 -5.95
N GLU A 92 9.04 7.13 -5.91
CA GLU A 92 10.10 7.95 -6.49
C GLU A 92 11.43 7.77 -5.74
N ALA A 93 11.41 7.74 -4.40
CA ALA A 93 12.61 7.46 -3.61
C ALA A 93 13.21 6.07 -3.94
N PHE A 94 12.37 5.06 -4.11
CA PHE A 94 12.81 3.73 -4.55
C PHE A 94 13.40 3.76 -5.97
N GLN A 95 12.74 4.44 -6.92
CA GLN A 95 13.24 4.57 -8.29
C GLN A 95 14.58 5.30 -8.32
N GLN A 96 14.71 6.42 -7.61
CA GLN A 96 15.95 7.18 -7.47
C GLN A 96 17.08 6.32 -6.89
N ALA A 97 16.81 5.58 -5.81
CA ALA A 97 17.78 4.65 -5.24
C ALA A 97 18.19 3.57 -6.24
N SER A 98 17.27 3.09 -7.09
CA SER A 98 17.53 2.00 -8.03
C SER A 98 18.19 2.40 -9.36
N ASN A 99 18.07 3.67 -9.76
CA ASN A 99 18.52 4.15 -11.07
C ASN A 99 20.04 4.32 -11.20
N SER A 100 20.80 4.23 -10.10
CA SER A 100 22.26 4.37 -10.18
C SER A 100 22.94 3.12 -10.76
N THR A 101 24.00 3.35 -11.53
CA THR A 101 24.76 2.36 -12.31
C THR A 101 25.76 1.54 -11.49
N CYS A 102 25.92 1.84 -10.20
CA CYS A 102 26.90 1.22 -9.32
C CYS A 102 26.42 -0.15 -8.80
N GLU A 103 26.34 -1.17 -9.65
CA GLU A 103 26.05 -2.56 -9.22
C GLU A 103 27.31 -3.37 -8.85
N LEU A 104 28.48 -2.75 -8.88
CA LEU A 104 29.77 -3.43 -8.81
C LEU A 104 30.03 -3.96 -7.38
N GLY A 105 29.97 -5.29 -7.22
CA GLY A 105 30.37 -5.99 -6.01
C GLY A 105 29.26 -6.31 -5.01
N PHE A 106 27.98 -6.15 -5.36
CA PHE A 106 26.87 -6.47 -4.45
C PHE A 106 26.51 -7.96 -4.31
N GLU A 107 27.01 -8.82 -5.20
CA GLU A 107 26.74 -10.26 -5.19
C GLU A 107 27.06 -10.90 -3.83
N LYS A 108 28.24 -10.60 -3.25
CA LYS A 108 28.64 -11.09 -1.92
C LYS A 108 27.67 -10.68 -0.82
N TYR A 109 27.07 -9.50 -0.94
CA TYR A 109 26.13 -8.96 0.03
C TYR A 109 24.73 -9.55 -0.18
N PHE A 110 24.31 -9.79 -1.43
CA PHE A 110 23.05 -10.44 -1.75
C PHE A 110 22.99 -11.88 -1.22
N GLU A 111 24.05 -12.66 -1.42
CA GLU A 111 24.13 -14.03 -0.89
C GLU A 111 24.02 -14.04 0.64
N ARG A 112 24.74 -13.12 1.30
CA ARG A 112 24.72 -13.00 2.76
C ARG A 112 23.36 -12.52 3.28
N LEU A 113 22.72 -11.55 2.60
CA LEU A 113 21.36 -11.12 2.90
C LEU A 113 20.36 -12.27 2.76
N ASN A 114 20.44 -13.02 1.66
CA ASN A 114 19.57 -14.16 1.41
C ASN A 114 19.76 -15.23 2.49
N GLY A 115 21.01 -15.52 2.87
CA GLY A 115 21.32 -16.45 3.96
C GLY A 115 20.74 -16.01 5.31
N LEU A 116 20.84 -14.72 5.65
CA LEU A 116 20.32 -14.19 6.91
C LEU A 116 18.79 -14.11 6.93
N VAL A 117 18.15 -13.83 5.79
CA VAL A 117 16.69 -13.83 5.65
C VAL A 117 16.13 -15.26 5.71
N ALA A 118 16.82 -16.23 5.09
CA ALA A 118 16.43 -17.63 5.05
C ALA A 118 16.72 -18.40 6.35
N ALA A 119 17.53 -17.84 7.26
CA ALA A 119 17.89 -18.49 8.51
C ALA A 119 16.65 -18.71 9.42
N PRO A 120 16.59 -19.84 10.15
CA PRO A 120 15.43 -20.22 10.94
C PRO A 120 15.19 -19.25 12.09
N ALA A 121 13.91 -18.96 12.37
CA ALA A 121 13.52 -18.07 13.46
C ALA A 121 13.86 -18.69 14.85
N PRO A 122 14.01 -17.87 15.92
CA PRO A 122 13.89 -16.42 15.96
C PRO A 122 15.25 -15.72 15.78
N ILE A 123 15.30 -14.78 14.83
CA ILE A 123 16.44 -13.88 14.65
C ILE A 123 15.91 -12.47 14.86
N PRO A 124 16.56 -11.61 15.67
CA PRO A 124 16.19 -10.20 15.78
C PRO A 124 16.30 -9.50 14.40
N PRO A 125 15.77 -8.27 14.25
CA PRO A 125 15.88 -7.54 12.99
C PRO A 125 17.31 -7.50 12.45
N LEU A 126 17.45 -7.59 11.14
CA LEU A 126 18.74 -7.51 10.47
C LEU A 126 19.17 -6.04 10.37
N LEU A 127 20.41 -5.75 10.78
CA LEU A 127 21.00 -4.43 10.64
C LEU A 127 21.91 -4.36 9.41
N VAL A 128 21.65 -3.43 8.49
CA VAL A 128 22.57 -3.07 7.40
C VAL A 128 23.30 -1.80 7.80
N SER A 129 24.58 -1.93 8.16
CA SER A 129 25.40 -0.81 8.61
C SER A 129 26.42 -0.39 7.55
N GLY A 130 26.76 0.89 7.50
CA GLY A 130 27.79 1.42 6.62
C GLY A 130 27.97 2.92 6.80
N GLY A 131 29.10 3.45 6.35
CA GLY A 131 29.39 4.88 6.42
C GLY A 131 28.37 5.75 5.66
N PRO A 132 28.36 7.07 5.90
CA PRO A 132 27.51 8.00 5.15
C PRO A 132 27.85 7.93 3.65
N GLY A 133 26.86 7.68 2.79
CA GLY A 133 27.09 7.56 1.34
C GLY A 133 27.73 6.24 0.89
N SER A 134 27.75 5.19 1.71
CA SER A 134 28.28 3.86 1.36
C SER A 134 27.43 3.06 0.36
N GLY A 135 26.24 3.54 -0.02
CA GLY A 135 25.34 2.86 -0.97
C GLY A 135 24.32 1.91 -0.33
N LYS A 136 23.97 2.08 0.96
CA LYS A 136 22.96 1.26 1.67
C LYS A 136 21.61 1.21 0.94
N SER A 137 21.05 2.36 0.60
CA SER A 137 19.75 2.48 -0.09
C SER A 137 19.79 1.84 -1.48
N LEU A 138 20.94 1.92 -2.17
CA LEU A 138 21.16 1.26 -3.46
C LEU A 138 21.19 -0.26 -3.30
N LEU A 139 21.95 -0.79 -2.34
CA LEU A 139 21.99 -2.23 -2.04
C LEU A 139 20.57 -2.77 -1.77
N LEU A 140 19.82 -2.09 -0.91
CA LEU A 140 18.47 -2.51 -0.54
C LEU A 140 17.50 -2.43 -1.73
N SER A 141 17.50 -1.34 -2.50
CA SER A 141 16.62 -1.19 -3.67
C SER A 141 16.88 -2.26 -4.74
N LYS A 142 18.14 -2.55 -5.06
CA LYS A 142 18.52 -3.62 -6.01
C LYS A 142 18.16 -5.00 -5.47
N TRP A 143 18.41 -5.26 -4.19
CA TRP A 143 18.03 -6.52 -3.56
C TRP A 143 16.51 -6.74 -3.56
N ILE A 144 15.72 -5.68 -3.30
CA ILE A 144 14.26 -5.72 -3.40
C ILE A 144 13.83 -6.09 -4.83
N GLN A 145 14.40 -5.46 -5.86
CA GLN A 145 14.09 -5.77 -7.27
C GLN A 145 14.38 -7.24 -7.61
N LEU A 146 15.49 -7.79 -7.11
CA LEU A 146 15.83 -9.20 -7.28
C LEU A 146 14.84 -10.11 -6.55
N GLN A 147 14.50 -9.80 -5.29
CA GLN A 147 13.57 -10.62 -4.51
C GLN A 147 12.15 -10.60 -5.06
N GLN A 148 11.67 -9.46 -5.57
CA GLN A 148 10.38 -9.36 -6.26
C GLN A 148 10.34 -10.22 -7.54
N LYS A 149 11.45 -10.35 -8.27
CA LYS A 149 11.55 -11.22 -9.46
C LYS A 149 11.61 -12.70 -9.09
N HIS A 150 12.37 -13.07 -8.06
CA HIS A 150 12.64 -14.46 -7.71
C HIS A 150 11.59 -15.09 -6.77
N SER A 151 10.87 -14.30 -5.97
CA SER A 151 9.95 -14.80 -4.94
C SER A 151 8.58 -14.09 -4.95
N PRO A 152 7.68 -14.43 -5.89
CA PRO A 152 6.38 -13.75 -6.01
C PRO A 152 5.42 -13.99 -4.83
N ASN A 153 5.70 -15.00 -4.01
CA ASN A 153 4.92 -15.32 -2.80
C ASN A 153 5.41 -14.57 -1.54
N THR A 154 6.47 -13.77 -1.65
CA THR A 154 7.00 -12.96 -0.55
C THR A 154 6.37 -11.57 -0.58
N LEU A 155 5.73 -11.16 0.51
CA LEU A 155 5.23 -9.79 0.63
C LEU A 155 6.38 -8.89 1.10
N ILE A 156 6.82 -7.96 0.24
CA ILE A 156 7.90 -7.02 0.55
C ILE A 156 7.32 -5.63 0.77
N LEU A 157 7.50 -5.10 1.96
CA LEU A 157 7.15 -3.74 2.34
C LEU A 157 8.42 -2.95 2.58
N TYR A 158 8.52 -1.76 1.99
CA TYR A 158 9.70 -0.91 2.15
C TYR A 158 9.32 0.54 2.43
N HIS A 159 10.16 1.20 3.21
CA HIS A 159 10.08 2.63 3.50
C HIS A 159 11.50 3.23 3.47
N PHE A 160 11.68 4.26 2.64
CA PHE A 160 12.91 5.05 2.55
C PHE A 160 12.72 6.32 3.37
N VAL A 161 13.42 6.41 4.51
CA VAL A 161 13.36 7.59 5.36
C VAL A 161 14.22 8.69 4.74
N GLY A 162 13.62 9.86 4.53
CA GLY A 162 14.29 11.05 4.03
C GLY A 162 15.09 11.78 5.10
N ARG A 163 15.21 13.10 4.94
CA ARG A 163 15.95 13.96 5.89
C ARG A 163 15.28 13.94 7.29
N PRO A 164 16.04 14.18 8.37
CA PRO A 164 15.46 14.41 9.69
C PRO A 164 14.42 15.53 9.63
N MET A 165 13.30 15.38 10.35
CA MET A 165 12.21 16.38 10.38
C MET A 165 11.49 16.60 9.06
N SER A 166 11.59 15.64 8.14
CA SER A 166 10.67 15.53 7.00
C SER A 166 9.47 14.66 7.36
N ALA A 167 8.36 14.80 6.63
CA ALA A 167 7.18 13.97 6.78
C ALA A 167 7.50 12.45 6.72
N SER A 168 8.42 12.06 5.82
CA SER A 168 8.87 10.65 5.70
C SER A 168 9.60 10.11 6.94
N SER A 169 10.13 10.97 7.81
CA SER A 169 10.80 10.58 9.06
C SER A 169 9.85 10.44 10.24
N GLU A 170 8.58 10.81 10.08
CA GLU A 170 7.58 10.75 11.14
C GLU A 170 7.12 9.32 11.41
N SER A 171 7.39 8.85 12.63
CA SER A 171 7.15 7.45 13.03
C SER A 171 5.69 7.01 12.87
N ALA A 172 4.74 7.89 13.19
CA ALA A 172 3.31 7.59 13.08
C ALA A 172 2.87 7.41 11.62
N LEU A 173 3.42 8.21 10.70
CA LEU A 173 3.14 8.12 9.26
C LEU A 173 3.76 6.86 8.64
N ILE A 174 4.99 6.50 9.04
CA ILE A 174 5.64 5.25 8.62
C ILE A 174 4.77 4.05 8.99
N ILE A 175 4.34 3.97 10.26
CA ILE A 175 3.55 2.83 10.73
C ILE A 175 2.15 2.83 10.13
N LYS A 176 1.50 4.00 9.97
CA LYS A 176 0.22 4.13 9.27
C LYS A 176 0.34 3.57 7.84
N ARG A 177 1.37 4.00 7.08
CA ARG A 177 1.63 3.52 5.72
C ARG A 177 1.87 2.02 5.67
N LEU A 178 2.74 1.49 6.52
CA LEU A 178 3.00 0.05 6.59
C LEU A 178 1.72 -0.74 6.93
N THR A 179 0.92 -0.23 7.88
CA THR A 179 -0.35 -0.87 8.26
C THR A 179 -1.34 -0.87 7.10
N LEU A 180 -1.44 0.22 6.35
CA LEU A 180 -2.34 0.31 5.20
C LEU A 180 -1.92 -0.61 4.06
N LYS A 181 -0.62 -0.71 3.77
CA LYS A 181 -0.12 -1.68 2.79
C LYS A 181 -0.39 -3.12 3.23
N LEU A 182 -0.20 -3.43 4.50
CA LEU A 182 -0.61 -4.73 5.07
C LEU A 182 -2.12 -4.95 4.91
N MET A 183 -2.93 -3.92 5.17
CA MET A 183 -4.39 -3.99 5.04
C MET A 183 -4.84 -4.22 3.59
N GLN A 184 -4.21 -3.63 2.58
CA GLN A 184 -4.57 -3.85 1.18
C GLN A 184 -4.46 -5.32 0.75
N HIS A 185 -3.50 -6.06 1.32
CA HIS A 185 -3.36 -7.50 1.08
C HIS A 185 -4.33 -8.36 1.92
N SER A 186 -5.14 -7.73 2.78
CA SER A 186 -6.10 -8.39 3.65
C SER A 186 -7.52 -7.83 3.42
N TRP A 187 -8.51 -8.68 3.15
CA TRP A 187 -9.91 -8.24 2.94
C TRP A 187 -10.61 -7.71 4.21
N LEU A 188 -9.87 -7.37 5.26
CA LEU A 188 -10.36 -6.85 6.54
C LEU A 188 -10.25 -5.33 6.59
N VAL A 189 -11.35 -4.65 6.30
CA VAL A 189 -11.55 -3.24 6.65
C VAL A 189 -11.92 -3.19 8.15
N SER A 190 -10.93 -3.31 9.03
CA SER A 190 -11.12 -2.85 10.42
C SER A 190 -10.75 -1.36 10.49
N PRO A 191 -11.51 -0.52 11.19
CA PRO A 191 -11.12 0.86 11.39
C PRO A 191 -9.78 0.90 12.14
N LEU A 192 -8.81 1.65 11.60
CA LEU A 192 -7.53 1.92 12.24
C LEU A 192 -7.72 2.96 13.34
N ALA A 193 -7.06 2.75 14.49
CA ALA A 193 -7.01 3.78 15.51
C ALA A 193 -6.20 4.98 14.98
N LEU A 194 -6.82 6.16 14.95
CA LEU A 194 -6.20 7.42 14.53
C LEU A 194 -5.55 8.16 15.72
N GLU A 195 -5.22 7.45 16.80
CA GLU A 195 -4.41 7.99 17.89
C GLU A 195 -2.98 7.47 17.73
N PRO A 196 -1.93 8.33 17.66
CA PRO A 196 -0.59 7.90 17.31
C PRO A 196 -0.04 6.80 18.22
N ALA A 197 -0.25 6.93 19.53
CA ALA A 197 0.18 5.94 20.51
C ALA A 197 -0.53 4.59 20.32
N LYS A 198 -1.85 4.60 20.10
CA LYS A 198 -2.62 3.37 19.84
C LYS A 198 -2.23 2.73 18.52
N LEU A 199 -1.94 3.52 17.49
CA LEU A 199 -1.50 3.01 16.19
C LEU A 199 -0.17 2.28 16.30
N LEU A 200 0.79 2.83 17.07
CA LEU A 200 2.05 2.17 17.38
C LEU A 200 1.85 0.86 18.18
N GLU A 201 0.90 0.82 19.12
CA GLU A 201 0.56 -0.37 19.90
C GLU A 201 -0.22 -1.44 19.11
N GLU A 202 -1.03 -1.03 18.13
CA GLU A 202 -1.85 -1.94 17.32
C GLU A 202 -1.07 -2.60 16.19
N PHE A 203 0.00 -1.96 15.70
CA PHE A 203 0.77 -2.45 14.55
C PHE A 203 1.35 -3.87 14.73
N PRO A 204 1.97 -4.25 15.86
CA PRO A 204 2.45 -5.62 16.07
C PRO A 204 1.32 -6.65 15.98
N ARG A 205 0.14 -6.30 16.52
CA ARG A 205 -1.05 -7.16 16.46
C ARG A 205 -1.56 -7.32 15.02
N TRP A 206 -1.39 -6.32 14.17
CA TRP A 206 -1.67 -6.43 12.74
C TRP A 206 -0.68 -7.34 12.03
N LEU A 207 0.62 -7.23 12.36
CA LEU A 207 1.65 -8.13 11.82
C LEU A 207 1.39 -9.59 12.21
N GLU A 208 1.03 -9.87 13.47
CA GLU A 208 0.64 -11.21 13.93
C GLU A 208 -0.58 -11.76 13.19
N LYS A 209 -1.60 -10.92 12.96
CA LYS A 209 -2.81 -11.33 12.22
C LYS A 209 -2.53 -11.63 10.76
N LEU A 210 -1.68 -10.84 10.12
CA LEU A 210 -1.37 -11.03 8.70
C LEU A 210 -0.40 -12.19 8.51
N SER A 211 0.62 -12.31 9.37
CA SER A 211 1.53 -13.45 9.38
C SER A 211 0.81 -14.79 9.53
N ALA A 212 -0.23 -14.87 10.37
CA ALA A 212 -1.03 -16.09 10.54
C ALA A 212 -1.85 -16.48 9.29
N ARG A 213 -2.13 -15.52 8.39
CA ARG A 213 -2.98 -15.73 7.21
C ARG A 213 -2.19 -15.85 5.91
N HIS A 214 -1.08 -15.13 5.82
CA HIS A 214 -0.24 -15.10 4.63
C HIS A 214 0.62 -16.37 4.58
N GLN A 215 0.53 -17.11 3.47
CA GLN A 215 1.24 -18.38 3.31
C GLN A 215 2.73 -18.22 2.99
N GLY A 216 3.18 -17.01 2.65
CA GLY A 216 4.58 -16.69 2.38
C GLY A 216 5.26 -15.86 3.49
N SER A 217 6.54 -15.56 3.30
CA SER A 217 7.29 -14.63 4.15
C SER A 217 6.85 -13.18 3.93
N ILE A 218 6.92 -12.39 4.99
CA ILE A 218 6.70 -10.95 4.98
C ILE A 218 8.04 -10.31 5.31
N ILE A 219 8.56 -9.48 4.42
CA ILE A 219 9.82 -8.76 4.60
C ILE A 219 9.51 -7.28 4.71
N ILE A 220 9.92 -6.66 5.83
CA ILE A 220 9.78 -5.22 6.06
C ILE A 220 11.17 -4.60 6.02
N ILE A 221 11.33 -3.55 5.21
CA ILE A 221 12.61 -2.89 5.00
C ILE A 221 12.44 -1.41 5.35
N ILE A 222 13.24 -0.91 6.30
CA ILE A 222 13.27 0.50 6.68
C ILE A 222 14.68 1.02 6.44
N ASP A 223 14.84 1.84 5.39
CA ASP A 223 16.12 2.46 5.07
C ASP A 223 16.30 3.77 5.86
N SER A 224 17.50 3.99 6.42
CA SER A 224 17.90 5.19 7.16
C SER A 224 17.06 5.45 8.42
N ILE A 225 16.82 4.39 9.22
CA ILE A 225 15.99 4.48 10.45
C ILE A 225 16.60 5.42 11.50
N ASP A 226 17.90 5.72 11.40
CA ASP A 226 18.61 6.66 12.27
C ASP A 226 18.19 8.13 12.08
N GLN A 227 17.49 8.45 10.99
CA GLN A 227 16.95 9.79 10.74
C GLN A 227 15.62 10.04 11.49
N ILE A 228 15.00 9.00 12.09
CA ILE A 228 13.78 9.11 12.89
C ILE A 228 14.13 9.63 14.29
N GLN A 229 13.44 10.67 14.74
CA GLN A 229 13.63 11.19 16.10
C GLN A 229 13.16 10.20 17.17
N GLN A 230 14.03 9.96 18.15
CA GLN A 230 13.78 9.04 19.28
C GLN A 230 13.31 7.65 18.80
N ALA A 231 13.96 7.11 17.76
CA ALA A 231 13.56 5.85 17.14
C ALA A 231 13.44 4.68 18.16
N GLU A 232 14.30 4.62 19.19
CA GLU A 232 14.19 3.62 20.26
C GLU A 232 12.85 3.68 21.03
N LYS A 233 12.26 4.87 21.16
CA LYS A 233 10.98 5.07 21.85
C LYS A 233 9.78 4.82 20.94
N HIS A 234 9.86 5.29 19.69
CA HIS A 234 8.74 5.25 18.75
C HIS A 234 8.65 3.94 17.95
N MET A 235 9.77 3.20 17.80
CA MET A 235 9.85 1.92 17.10
C MET A 235 10.12 0.73 18.03
N LYS A 236 9.60 0.77 19.27
CA LYS A 236 9.79 -0.28 20.29
C LYS A 236 9.41 -1.68 19.81
N TRP A 237 8.42 -1.78 18.93
CA TRP A 237 7.96 -3.05 18.36
C TRP A 237 9.04 -3.84 17.61
N LEU A 238 10.14 -3.19 17.19
CA LEU A 238 11.29 -3.88 16.59
C LEU A 238 12.07 -4.75 17.58
N ILE A 239 11.94 -4.47 18.89
CA ILE A 239 12.63 -5.20 19.96
C ILE A 239 11.79 -6.40 20.42
N ASP A 240 10.46 -6.33 20.24
CA ASP A 240 9.55 -7.41 20.60
C ASP A 240 9.70 -8.61 19.64
N PRO A 241 9.44 -9.85 20.10
CA PRO A 241 9.59 -11.04 19.27
C PRO A 241 8.65 -10.99 18.06
N LEU A 242 9.24 -10.95 16.87
CA LEU A 242 8.51 -10.91 15.60
C LEU A 242 7.90 -12.28 15.25
N PRO A 243 6.77 -12.32 14.51
CA PRO A 243 6.22 -13.58 14.01
C PRO A 243 7.22 -14.35 13.13
N VAL A 244 7.12 -15.69 13.13
CA VAL A 244 8.12 -16.60 12.53
C VAL A 244 8.40 -16.31 11.04
N ASN A 245 7.37 -15.95 10.28
CA ASN A 245 7.44 -15.63 8.84
C ASN A 245 7.64 -14.13 8.55
N VAL A 246 7.83 -13.30 9.58
CA VAL A 246 8.18 -11.88 9.42
C VAL A 246 9.69 -11.73 9.55
N ARG A 247 10.29 -10.97 8.63
CA ARG A 247 11.70 -10.56 8.66
C ARG A 247 11.77 -9.05 8.51
N VAL A 248 12.51 -8.41 9.39
CA VAL A 248 12.72 -6.95 9.35
C VAL A 248 14.18 -6.66 9.03
N ILE A 249 14.41 -5.78 8.07
CA ILE A 249 15.73 -5.27 7.68
C ILE A 249 15.72 -3.76 7.91
N VAL A 250 16.68 -3.26 8.68
CA VAL A 250 16.86 -1.83 8.92
C VAL A 250 18.23 -1.39 8.45
N SER A 251 18.33 -0.20 7.87
CA SER A 251 19.61 0.40 7.48
C SER A 251 19.96 1.60 8.36
N VAL A 252 21.22 1.69 8.79
CA VAL A 252 21.70 2.65 9.80
C VAL A 252 23.14 3.08 9.51
N ASN A 253 23.51 4.32 9.83
CA ASN A 253 24.91 4.74 9.82
C ASN A 253 25.63 4.25 11.09
N VAL A 254 26.90 3.83 10.94
CA VAL A 254 27.69 3.24 12.05
C VAL A 254 27.75 4.14 13.28
N GLU A 255 27.89 5.45 13.06
CA GLU A 255 28.06 6.46 14.12
C GLU A 255 26.75 6.77 14.86
N THR A 256 25.62 6.76 14.15
CA THR A 256 24.29 7.12 14.69
C THR A 256 23.52 5.90 15.20
N CYS A 257 24.10 4.70 15.11
CA CYS A 257 23.44 3.47 15.54
C CYS A 257 23.15 3.47 17.06
N PRO A 258 21.86 3.37 17.45
CA PRO A 258 21.48 3.29 18.85
C PRO A 258 22.12 2.07 19.54
N GLN A 259 22.43 2.20 20.83
CA GLN A 259 23.18 1.18 21.57
C GLN A 259 22.41 -0.14 21.65
N ALA A 260 21.08 -0.07 21.80
CA ALA A 260 20.22 -1.24 21.91
C ALA A 260 20.26 -2.15 20.66
N TRP A 261 20.59 -1.61 19.49
CA TRP A 261 20.52 -2.33 18.21
C TRP A 261 21.87 -2.92 17.76
N ARG A 262 22.97 -2.60 18.46
CA ARG A 262 24.32 -3.09 18.11
C ARG A 262 24.50 -4.60 18.28
N LEU A 263 23.61 -5.24 19.05
CA LEU A 263 23.61 -6.69 19.27
C LEU A 263 22.91 -7.47 18.15
N TRP A 264 22.30 -6.78 17.18
CA TRP A 264 21.60 -7.41 16.07
C TRP A 264 22.57 -7.97 15.01
N PRO A 265 22.20 -9.05 14.29
CA PRO A 265 22.95 -9.56 13.16
C PRO A 265 23.17 -8.45 12.14
N THR A 266 24.43 -8.11 11.93
CA THR A 266 24.81 -6.93 11.15
C THR A 266 25.51 -7.32 9.85
N LEU A 267 25.01 -6.79 8.74
CA LEU A 267 25.71 -6.74 7.47
C LEU A 267 26.40 -5.38 7.37
N HIS A 268 27.73 -5.38 7.47
CA HIS A 268 28.53 -4.18 7.31
C HIS A 268 28.94 -4.01 5.83
N LEU A 269 28.68 -2.83 5.27
CA LEU A 269 29.12 -2.44 3.93
C LEU A 269 30.54 -1.88 3.99
N ASP A 270 31.48 -2.64 3.44
CA ASP A 270 32.87 -2.23 3.31
C ASP A 270 33.02 -1.09 2.28
N PRO A 271 34.03 -0.21 2.42
CA PRO A 271 34.41 0.74 1.38
C PRO A 271 34.71 0.06 0.04
N LEU A 272 34.56 0.78 -1.07
CA LEU A 272 34.79 0.23 -2.41
C LEU A 272 36.25 -0.19 -2.62
N ASN A 273 36.45 -1.29 -3.37
CA ASN A 273 37.80 -1.71 -3.78
C ASN A 273 38.33 -0.82 -4.89
N SER A 274 39.66 -0.78 -5.06
CA SER A 274 40.31 0.01 -6.11
C SER A 274 39.82 -0.30 -7.52
N LYS A 275 39.48 -1.57 -7.80
CA LYS A 275 38.88 -1.99 -9.08
C LYS A 275 37.51 -1.37 -9.29
N ASP A 276 36.66 -1.42 -8.27
CA ASP A 276 35.28 -0.92 -8.31
C ASP A 276 35.27 0.61 -8.45
N VAL A 277 36.15 1.29 -7.73
CA VAL A 277 36.40 2.74 -7.85
C VAL A 277 36.77 3.11 -9.29
N LYS A 278 37.71 2.36 -9.90
CA LYS A 278 38.13 2.62 -11.29
C LYS A 278 36.98 2.45 -12.27
N SER A 279 36.23 1.37 -12.18
CA SER A 279 35.10 1.10 -13.07
C SER A 279 33.97 2.13 -12.93
N LEU A 280 33.75 2.64 -11.72
CA LEU A 280 32.75 3.69 -11.49
C LEU A 280 33.17 5.01 -12.14
N ILE A 281 34.41 5.44 -11.90
CA ILE A 281 34.93 6.68 -12.49
C ILE A 281 34.95 6.56 -14.01
N SER A 282 35.38 5.41 -14.57
CA SER A 282 35.37 5.21 -16.01
C SER A 282 33.95 5.26 -16.58
N ALA A 283 32.96 4.65 -15.93
CA ALA A 283 31.57 4.68 -16.41
C ALA A 283 31.02 6.11 -16.46
N GLU A 284 31.29 6.92 -15.43
CA GLU A 284 30.89 8.33 -15.40
C GLU A 284 31.64 9.17 -16.45
N CYS A 285 32.95 8.95 -16.61
CA CYS A 285 33.75 9.65 -17.63
C CYS A 285 33.36 9.27 -19.07
N ASP A 286 33.08 7.99 -19.32
CA ASP A 286 32.62 7.47 -20.62
C ASP A 286 31.27 8.09 -20.99
N SER A 287 30.36 8.27 -20.02
CA SER A 287 29.08 8.94 -20.25
C SER A 287 29.21 10.38 -20.76
N ALA A 288 30.36 11.03 -20.47
CA ALA A 288 30.68 12.39 -20.90
C ALA A 288 31.75 12.45 -22.00
N ASN A 289 32.16 11.32 -22.59
CA ASN A 289 33.24 11.21 -23.59
C ASN A 289 34.61 11.75 -23.12
N VAL A 290 34.90 11.73 -21.82
CA VAL A 290 36.19 12.19 -21.26
C VAL A 290 37.11 10.99 -21.05
N LYS A 291 38.33 11.03 -21.60
CA LYS A 291 39.33 9.96 -21.41
C LYS A 291 40.43 10.41 -20.45
N LEU A 292 40.57 9.69 -19.34
CA LEU A 292 41.65 9.90 -18.37
C LEU A 292 42.97 9.26 -18.84
N THR A 293 44.09 9.91 -18.53
CA THR A 293 45.42 9.34 -18.79
C THR A 293 45.79 8.32 -17.70
N LYS A 294 46.67 7.37 -18.03
CA LYS A 294 47.16 6.35 -17.07
C LYS A 294 47.85 6.95 -15.84
N GLU A 295 48.41 8.15 -15.93
CA GLU A 295 49.02 8.83 -14.78
C GLU A 295 47.98 9.45 -13.85
N GLN A 296 46.93 10.05 -14.41
CA GLN A 296 45.80 10.59 -13.65
C GLN A 296 45.05 9.47 -12.91
N GLU A 297 44.82 8.33 -13.58
CA GLU A 297 44.25 7.13 -12.94
C GLU A 297 45.08 6.66 -11.72
N LYS A 298 46.41 6.60 -11.86
CA LYS A 298 47.30 6.21 -10.75
C LYS A 298 47.28 7.21 -9.59
N LYS A 299 47.05 8.49 -9.85
CA LYS A 299 46.90 9.51 -8.78
C LYS A 299 45.55 9.36 -8.07
N LEU A 300 44.47 9.12 -8.83
CA LEU A 300 43.13 8.83 -8.29
C LEU A 300 43.14 7.58 -7.39
N GLU A 301 43.80 6.49 -7.82
CA GLU A 301 43.96 5.26 -7.02
C GLU A 301 44.77 5.47 -5.73
N ARG A 302 45.63 6.48 -5.66
CA ARG A 302 46.35 6.82 -4.41
C ARG A 302 45.48 7.62 -3.46
N HIS A 303 44.62 8.49 -4.00
CA HIS A 303 43.71 9.34 -3.22
C HIS A 303 42.53 8.54 -2.64
N CYS A 304 41.93 7.66 -3.45
CA CYS A 304 40.88 6.74 -3.03
C CYS A 304 41.47 5.52 -2.30
N ARG A 305 42.09 5.76 -1.13
CA ARG A 305 42.58 4.71 -0.22
C ARG A 305 42.02 4.82 1.20
N SER A 306 41.51 5.99 1.60
CA SER A 306 40.89 6.15 2.91
C SER A 306 39.43 5.71 2.86
N ALA A 307 38.89 5.30 4.01
CA ALA A 307 37.48 4.93 4.11
C ALA A 307 36.54 6.09 3.72
N THR A 308 36.96 7.35 3.90
CA THR A 308 36.15 8.54 3.54
C THR A 308 36.10 8.80 2.03
N THR A 309 37.20 8.56 1.31
CA THR A 309 37.31 8.82 -0.14
C THR A 309 36.96 7.60 -0.99
N CYS A 310 36.83 6.41 -0.39
CA CYS A 310 36.36 5.18 -1.06
C CYS A 310 34.85 4.93 -0.93
N ASN A 311 34.08 5.90 -0.43
CA ASN A 311 32.63 5.79 -0.35
C ASN A 311 31.97 5.89 -1.74
N ALA A 312 30.92 5.11 -1.99
CA ALA A 312 30.22 5.09 -3.27
C ALA A 312 29.74 6.48 -3.71
N LEU A 313 29.17 7.25 -2.79
CA LEU A 313 28.74 8.63 -3.07
C LEU A 313 29.92 9.55 -3.43
N TYR A 314 31.03 9.48 -2.68
CA TYR A 314 32.22 10.30 -2.94
C TYR A 314 32.79 10.02 -4.33
N VAL A 315 32.94 8.75 -4.68
CA VAL A 315 33.52 8.34 -5.97
C VAL A 315 32.59 8.69 -7.13
N THR A 316 31.27 8.54 -6.94
CA THR A 316 30.28 8.96 -7.95
C THR A 316 30.36 10.47 -8.19
N LEU A 317 30.38 11.26 -7.11
CA LEU A 317 30.50 12.71 -7.19
C LEU A 317 31.82 13.13 -7.84
N LEU A 318 32.93 12.47 -7.49
CA LEU A 318 34.24 12.70 -8.07
C LEU A 318 34.25 12.40 -9.58
N GLY A 319 33.66 11.28 -10.00
CA GLY A 319 33.50 10.94 -11.42
C GLY A 319 32.70 11.99 -12.16
N LYS A 320 31.60 12.48 -11.56
CA LYS A 320 30.75 13.52 -12.13
C LYS A 320 31.42 14.90 -12.20
N THR A 321 32.20 15.30 -11.20
CA THR A 321 32.94 16.56 -11.25
C THR A 321 34.01 16.53 -12.34
N ILE A 322 34.73 15.41 -12.48
CA ILE A 322 35.68 15.18 -13.57
C ILE A 322 34.97 15.22 -14.93
N ALA A 323 33.87 14.49 -15.07
CA ALA A 323 33.08 14.42 -16.31
C ALA A 323 32.52 15.78 -16.72
N CYS A 324 32.08 16.60 -15.76
CA CYS A 324 31.58 17.93 -16.04
C CYS A 324 32.69 18.88 -16.52
N VAL A 325 33.86 18.87 -15.88
CA VAL A 325 34.96 19.79 -16.23
C VAL A 325 35.74 19.33 -17.47
N GLY A 326 35.83 18.03 -17.73
CA GLY A 326 36.48 17.50 -18.94
C GLY A 326 35.83 17.97 -20.24
N SER A 327 34.62 18.54 -20.19
CA SER A 327 33.95 19.16 -21.34
C SER A 327 34.31 20.64 -21.57
N THR A 328 34.94 21.33 -20.61
CA THR A 328 35.12 22.80 -20.63
C THR A 328 36.47 23.32 -20.12
N GLY A 329 37.28 22.54 -19.39
CA GLY A 329 38.45 23.07 -18.66
C GLY A 329 39.67 22.14 -18.52
N ASN A 330 40.68 22.62 -17.77
CA ASN A 330 41.94 21.93 -17.52
C ASN A 330 41.78 20.84 -16.43
N ILE A 331 41.71 19.57 -16.87
CA ILE A 331 41.46 18.40 -16.01
C ILE A 331 42.49 18.29 -14.86
N ASP A 332 43.74 18.68 -15.09
CA ASP A 332 44.80 18.51 -14.10
C ASP A 332 44.68 19.45 -12.89
N GLU A 333 44.21 20.68 -13.08
CA GLU A 333 43.97 21.65 -11.99
C GLU A 333 42.79 21.21 -11.12
N THR A 334 41.70 20.77 -11.74
CA THR A 334 40.53 20.27 -11.02
C THR A 334 40.84 18.99 -10.26
N LEU A 335 41.62 18.07 -10.83
CA LEU A 335 42.07 16.88 -10.11
C LEU A 335 42.90 17.25 -8.87
N GLN A 336 43.78 18.25 -8.96
CA GLN A 336 44.52 18.73 -7.79
C GLN A 336 43.60 19.30 -6.71
N GLN A 337 42.58 20.07 -7.07
CA GLN A 337 41.58 20.57 -6.13
C GLN A 337 40.75 19.43 -5.50
N CYS A 338 40.32 18.45 -6.30
CA CYS A 338 39.61 17.26 -5.81
C CYS A 338 40.46 16.45 -4.82
N PHE A 339 41.77 16.34 -5.04
CA PHE A 339 42.67 15.63 -4.12
C PHE A 339 42.87 16.33 -2.77
N GLN A 340 42.52 17.62 -2.66
CA GLN A 340 42.52 18.33 -1.37
C GLN A 340 41.26 18.03 -0.55
N CYS A 341 40.20 17.51 -1.16
CA CYS A 341 38.95 17.17 -0.48
C CYS A 341 39.07 15.81 0.24
N GLN A 342 39.06 15.83 1.57
CA GLN A 342 39.22 14.62 2.40
C GLN A 342 37.90 13.87 2.66
N ASP A 343 36.77 14.50 2.37
CA ASP A 343 35.42 14.07 2.71
C ASP A 343 34.39 14.49 1.65
N THR A 344 33.21 13.87 1.68
CA THR A 344 32.12 14.11 0.71
C THR A 344 31.58 15.55 0.80
N VAL A 345 31.52 16.15 1.99
CA VAL A 345 31.01 17.52 2.17
C VAL A 345 31.95 18.52 1.52
N SER A 346 33.27 18.37 1.70
CA SER A 346 34.25 19.21 1.01
C SER A 346 34.26 19.02 -0.51
N LEU A 347 33.97 17.82 -1.01
CA LEU A 347 33.85 17.59 -2.46
C LEU A 347 32.57 18.25 -3.02
N TYR A 348 31.46 18.21 -2.27
CA TYR A 348 30.25 18.97 -2.63
C TYR A 348 30.48 20.47 -2.64
N ARG A 349 31.29 20.99 -1.71
CA ARG A 349 31.69 22.41 -1.70
C ARG A 349 32.44 22.79 -2.98
N LEU A 350 33.36 21.93 -3.43
CA LEU A 350 34.07 22.13 -4.70
C LEU A 350 33.11 22.07 -5.89
N ALA A 351 32.19 21.09 -5.91
CA ALA A 351 31.18 20.98 -6.96
C ALA A 351 30.28 22.22 -7.02
N LEU A 352 29.87 22.77 -5.88
CA LEU A 352 29.07 23.98 -5.82
C LEU A 352 29.84 25.21 -6.34
N ARG A 353 31.12 25.35 -5.99
CA ARG A 353 31.98 26.41 -6.54
C ARG A 353 32.11 26.30 -8.06
N SER A 354 32.28 25.09 -8.59
CA SER A 354 32.31 24.86 -10.04
C SER A 354 30.99 25.28 -10.72
N VAL A 355 29.85 24.99 -10.09
CA VAL A 355 28.55 25.47 -10.58
C VAL A 355 28.48 27.00 -10.52
N GLN A 356 28.96 27.64 -9.45
CA GLN A 356 29.00 29.10 -9.33
C GLN A 356 29.90 29.78 -10.38
N GLU A 357 31.03 29.18 -10.70
CA GLU A 357 31.96 29.67 -11.74
C GLU A 357 31.33 29.59 -13.14
N SER A 358 30.42 28.65 -13.37
CA SER A 358 29.69 28.54 -14.64
C SER A 358 28.63 29.64 -14.84
N LEU A 359 28.26 30.36 -13.78
CA LEU A 359 27.26 31.43 -13.83
C LEU A 359 27.85 32.74 -14.34
N ARG A 360 27.09 33.44 -15.21
CA ARG A 360 27.59 34.59 -15.97
C ARG A 360 27.55 35.88 -15.17
N SER A 361 26.66 35.97 -14.18
CA SER A 361 26.45 37.19 -13.38
C SER A 361 26.57 36.93 -11.89
N ASP A 362 27.09 37.91 -11.14
CA ASP A 362 27.13 37.81 -9.67
C ASP A 362 25.71 37.81 -9.07
N LYS A 363 24.72 38.35 -9.79
CA LYS A 363 23.31 38.26 -9.43
C LYS A 363 22.81 36.80 -9.45
N GLU A 364 23.13 36.03 -10.49
CA GLU A 364 22.79 34.60 -10.56
C GLU A 364 23.43 33.80 -9.41
N LYS A 365 24.66 34.13 -9.02
CA LYS A 365 25.33 33.48 -7.88
C LYS A 365 24.62 33.79 -6.55
N CYS A 366 24.20 35.03 -6.35
CA CYS A 366 23.39 35.41 -5.19
C CYS A 366 22.05 34.68 -5.17
N LEU A 367 21.34 34.62 -6.31
CA LEU A 367 20.07 33.90 -6.43
C LEU A 367 20.23 32.40 -6.18
N LEU A 368 21.31 31.78 -6.70
CA LEU A 368 21.63 30.37 -6.42
C LEU A 368 21.79 30.12 -4.92
N LYS A 369 22.54 30.98 -4.23
CA LYS A 369 22.69 30.90 -2.77
C LYS A 369 21.33 31.00 -2.08
N GLU A 370 20.52 31.97 -2.46
CA GLU A 370 19.19 32.16 -1.87
C GLU A 370 18.26 30.94 -2.11
N ILE A 371 18.21 30.41 -3.33
CA ILE A 371 17.41 29.22 -3.67
C ILE A 371 17.84 28.02 -2.80
N LEU A 372 19.13 27.73 -2.72
CA LEU A 372 19.65 26.62 -1.91
C LEU A 372 19.31 26.80 -0.44
N CYS A 373 19.41 28.03 0.08
CA CYS A 373 19.02 28.36 1.45
C CYS A 373 17.52 28.11 1.69
N VAL A 374 16.64 28.59 0.81
CA VAL A 374 15.18 28.40 0.95
C VAL A 374 14.82 26.91 0.89
N ILE A 375 15.38 26.15 -0.06
CA ILE A 375 15.15 24.70 -0.14
C ILE A 375 15.63 24.01 1.15
N SER A 376 16.76 24.45 1.72
CA SER A 376 17.32 23.83 2.92
C SER A 376 16.46 23.99 4.17
N VAL A 377 15.70 25.08 4.28
CA VAL A 377 14.86 25.41 5.44
C VAL A 377 13.39 25.00 5.29
N SER A 378 12.98 24.55 4.10
CA SER A 378 11.62 24.04 3.83
C SER A 378 11.38 22.65 4.43
N HIS A 379 10.11 22.32 4.73
CA HIS A 379 9.71 21.01 5.27
C HIS A 379 9.87 19.91 4.21
N ASN A 380 9.17 20.05 3.09
CA ASN A 380 9.06 19.06 2.02
C ASN A 380 9.75 19.48 0.70
N GLY A 381 10.58 20.52 0.70
CA GLY A 381 11.21 21.06 -0.51
C GLY A 381 10.48 22.31 -1.01
N VAL A 382 10.78 22.76 -2.24
CA VAL A 382 10.15 23.95 -2.86
C VAL A 382 9.89 23.69 -4.33
N SER A 383 8.74 24.12 -4.87
CA SER A 383 8.45 23.97 -6.31
C SER A 383 9.12 25.07 -7.15
N GLU A 384 9.26 24.84 -8.45
CA GLU A 384 9.76 25.88 -9.36
C GLU A 384 8.85 27.12 -9.40
N SER A 385 7.52 26.93 -9.36
CA SER A 385 6.57 28.04 -9.30
C SER A 385 6.72 28.84 -8.01
N GLU A 386 6.91 28.18 -6.87
CA GLU A 386 7.18 28.85 -5.58
C GLU A 386 8.46 29.67 -5.65
N LEU A 387 9.53 29.14 -6.25
CA LEU A 387 10.79 29.88 -6.43
C LEU A 387 10.63 31.10 -7.34
N MET A 388 9.87 30.97 -8.44
CA MET A 388 9.60 32.07 -9.36
C MET A 388 8.75 33.19 -8.73
N GLU A 389 7.80 32.83 -7.87
CA GLU A 389 7.00 33.81 -7.14
C GLU A 389 7.77 34.49 -5.99
N LEU A 390 8.62 33.73 -5.28
CA LEU A 390 9.50 34.27 -4.25
C LEU A 390 10.58 35.19 -4.82
N TYR A 391 11.04 34.91 -6.05
CA TYR A 391 12.08 35.65 -6.74
C TYR A 391 11.62 36.07 -8.14
N PRO A 392 10.81 37.14 -8.28
CA PRO A 392 10.27 37.57 -9.57
C PRO A 392 11.33 37.99 -10.60
N GLU A 393 12.55 38.29 -10.13
CA GLU A 393 13.70 38.61 -10.98
C GLU A 393 14.26 37.38 -11.73
N LEU A 394 13.83 36.18 -11.35
CA LEU A 394 14.32 34.93 -11.87
C LEU A 394 13.54 34.56 -13.13
N SER A 395 14.25 34.32 -14.24
CA SER A 395 13.60 33.86 -15.48
C SER A 395 13.55 32.33 -15.53
N SER A 396 12.50 31.77 -16.14
CA SER A 396 12.32 30.31 -16.27
C SER A 396 13.54 29.62 -16.93
N ALA A 397 14.18 30.27 -17.92
CA ALA A 397 15.37 29.74 -18.56
C ALA A 397 16.58 29.65 -17.62
N VAL A 398 16.77 30.66 -16.77
CA VAL A 398 17.85 30.68 -15.76
C VAL A 398 17.57 29.61 -14.70
N LEU A 399 16.32 29.50 -14.22
CA LEU A 399 15.93 28.48 -13.24
C LEU A 399 16.19 27.06 -13.76
N ALA A 400 15.73 26.76 -14.97
CA ALA A 400 15.91 25.44 -15.59
C ALA A 400 17.39 25.11 -15.78
N SER A 401 18.22 26.07 -16.20
CA SER A 401 19.66 25.89 -16.34
C SER A 401 20.36 25.64 -14.99
N LEU A 402 19.96 26.38 -13.95
CA LEU A 402 20.48 26.20 -12.60
C LEU A 402 20.13 24.83 -12.04
N ILE A 403 18.86 24.44 -12.11
CA ILE A 403 18.39 23.15 -11.62
C ILE A 403 19.05 22.02 -12.39
N HIS A 404 19.17 22.12 -13.72
CA HIS A 404 19.87 21.12 -14.52
C HIS A 404 21.33 20.94 -14.07
N SER A 405 22.03 22.04 -13.82
CA SER A 405 23.43 22.02 -13.36
C SER A 405 23.56 21.39 -11.96
N LEU A 406 22.66 21.74 -11.04
CA LEU A 406 22.63 21.17 -9.69
C LEU A 406 22.24 19.69 -9.67
N HIS A 407 21.30 19.28 -10.52
CA HIS A 407 20.88 17.90 -10.67
C HIS A 407 22.00 17.04 -11.26
N LYS A 408 22.71 17.56 -12.29
CA LYS A 408 23.87 16.89 -12.88
C LYS A 408 24.94 16.54 -11.83
N MET A 409 25.16 17.45 -10.87
CA MET A 409 26.10 17.30 -9.75
C MET A 409 25.55 16.55 -8.53
N CYS A 410 24.39 15.89 -8.63
CA CYS A 410 23.73 15.18 -7.53
C CYS A 410 23.49 16.04 -6.26
N LEU A 411 23.23 17.35 -6.42
CA LEU A 411 22.88 18.25 -5.33
C LEU A 411 21.37 18.25 -5.07
N LEU A 412 20.58 18.52 -6.12
CA LEU A 412 19.12 18.59 -6.06
C LEU A 412 18.47 17.50 -6.91
N THR A 413 17.29 17.06 -6.48
CA THR A 413 16.41 16.14 -7.19
C THR A 413 14.95 16.60 -7.07
N TYR A 414 14.10 16.14 -7.98
CA TYR A 414 12.66 16.30 -7.85
C TYR A 414 12.08 15.14 -7.04
N GLY A 415 11.23 15.45 -6.06
CA GLY A 415 10.39 14.47 -5.37
C GLY A 415 8.98 15.02 -5.25
N CYS A 416 8.00 14.34 -5.85
CA CYS A 416 6.60 14.75 -5.98
C CYS A 416 6.43 16.17 -6.55
N GLY A 417 7.28 16.55 -7.53
CA GLY A 417 7.28 17.89 -8.13
C GLY A 417 7.96 18.99 -7.30
N LEU A 418 8.54 18.65 -6.14
CA LEU A 418 9.28 19.58 -5.29
C LEU A 418 10.79 19.35 -5.40
N LEU A 419 11.56 20.43 -5.42
CA LEU A 419 13.01 20.38 -5.36
C LEU A 419 13.46 20.06 -3.93
N LYS A 420 14.21 18.97 -3.80
CA LYS A 420 14.78 18.46 -2.54
C LYS A 420 16.27 18.20 -2.73
N PHE A 421 17.02 18.21 -1.63
CA PHE A 421 18.41 17.73 -1.64
C PHE A 421 18.43 16.22 -1.87
N GLN A 422 19.25 15.75 -2.81
CA GLN A 422 19.33 14.33 -3.15
C GLN A 422 19.99 13.52 -2.03
N HIS A 423 20.97 14.09 -1.35
CA HIS A 423 21.74 13.44 -0.30
C HIS A 423 21.86 14.35 0.93
N LEU A 424 21.90 13.74 2.12
CA LEU A 424 22.06 14.47 3.38
C LEU A 424 23.36 15.30 3.41
N GLN A 425 24.44 14.78 2.83
CA GLN A 425 25.74 15.44 2.76
C GLN A 425 25.70 16.73 1.92
N ALA A 426 24.87 16.77 0.87
CA ALA A 426 24.67 17.97 0.06
C ALA A 426 23.94 19.06 0.86
N TRP A 427 22.96 18.67 1.67
CA TRP A 427 22.25 19.59 2.57
C TRP A 427 23.15 20.10 3.70
N GLU A 428 23.93 19.22 4.33
CA GLU A 428 24.91 19.59 5.36
C GLU A 428 25.95 20.58 4.82
N MET A 429 26.42 20.37 3.58
CA MET A 429 27.34 21.29 2.91
C MET A 429 26.76 22.71 2.78
N VAL A 430 25.54 22.84 2.25
CA VAL A 430 24.87 24.16 2.10
C VAL A 430 24.68 24.84 3.45
N ARG A 431 24.31 24.07 4.47
CA ARG A 431 24.14 24.58 5.83
C ARG A 431 25.46 25.11 6.41
N LEU A 432 26.56 24.38 6.23
CA LEU A 432 27.87 24.82 6.71
C LEU A 432 28.39 26.03 5.93
N GLU A 433 28.25 26.05 4.60
CA GLU A 433 28.81 27.12 3.77
C GLU A 433 28.03 28.43 3.83
N TYR A 434 26.69 28.39 4.01
CA TYR A 434 25.86 29.59 3.95
C TYR A 434 25.13 29.95 5.25
N MET A 435 25.09 29.06 6.24
CA MET A 435 24.27 29.24 7.45
C MET A 435 25.05 29.10 8.77
N GLU A 436 26.39 29.08 8.72
CA GLU A 436 27.24 29.01 9.93
C GLU A 436 27.11 30.25 10.86
N GLU A 437 26.71 31.42 10.35
CA GLU A 437 26.65 32.67 11.12
C GLU A 437 25.42 32.83 12.06
N GLY A 438 24.69 31.74 12.36
CA GLY A 438 23.76 31.65 13.49
C GLY A 438 22.27 31.45 13.13
N GLU A 439 21.47 31.05 14.13
CA GLU A 439 20.02 30.78 14.01
C GLU A 439 19.21 31.93 13.39
N ASN A 440 19.75 33.15 13.44
CA ASN A 440 19.14 34.36 12.85
C ASN A 440 19.04 34.31 11.32
N VAL A 441 19.99 33.68 10.63
CA VAL A 441 19.93 33.55 9.16
C VAL A 441 18.88 32.52 8.77
N ILE A 442 18.84 31.40 9.49
CA ILE A 442 17.83 30.34 9.29
C ILE A 442 16.43 30.89 9.55
N SER A 443 16.25 31.67 10.62
CA SER A 443 14.96 32.27 10.96
C SER A 443 14.50 33.29 9.92
N ALA A 444 15.43 34.06 9.30
CA ALA A 444 15.11 35.00 8.23
C ALA A 444 14.59 34.29 6.95
N TYR A 445 15.24 33.22 6.51
CA TYR A 445 14.75 32.45 5.35
C TYR A 445 13.42 31.73 5.65
N ARG A 446 13.25 31.20 6.86
CA ARG A 446 11.95 30.65 7.30
C ARG A 446 10.87 31.73 7.31
N GLN A 447 11.21 32.95 7.73
CA GLN A 447 10.27 34.07 7.75
C GLN A 447 9.82 34.46 6.34
N LYS A 448 10.72 34.45 5.34
CA LYS A 448 10.34 34.62 3.92
C LYS A 448 9.31 33.58 3.47
N LEU A 449 9.52 32.30 3.80
CA LEU A 449 8.56 31.24 3.48
C LEU A 449 7.22 31.41 4.20
N VAL A 450 7.26 31.78 5.49
CA VAL A 450 6.06 32.08 6.29
C VAL A 450 5.25 33.21 5.66
N GLU A 451 5.91 34.30 5.24
CA GLU A 451 5.26 35.44 4.59
C GLU A 451 4.62 35.04 3.26
N TYR A 452 5.33 34.26 2.45
CA TYR A 452 4.82 33.72 1.20
C TYR A 452 3.57 32.86 1.39
N PHE A 453 3.63 31.81 2.24
CA PHE A 453 2.48 30.94 2.47
C PHE A 453 1.33 31.66 3.19
N THR A 454 1.63 32.65 4.05
CA THR A 454 0.60 33.49 4.67
C THR A 454 -0.08 34.40 3.66
N MET A 455 0.67 34.95 2.70
CA MET A 455 0.12 35.78 1.62
C MET A 455 -0.76 34.95 0.70
N GLN A 456 -0.33 33.75 0.32
CA GLN A 456 -1.14 32.80 -0.45
C GLN A 456 -2.48 32.52 0.26
N LEU A 457 -2.46 32.27 1.58
CA LEU A 457 -3.69 32.12 2.36
C LEU A 457 -4.58 33.38 2.33
N ARG A 458 -4.01 34.59 2.42
CA ARG A 458 -4.78 35.85 2.44
C ARG A 458 -5.32 36.26 1.07
N VAL A 459 -4.54 36.08 0.01
CA VAL A 459 -4.90 36.42 -1.37
C VAL A 459 -6.03 35.51 -1.85
N LEU A 460 -5.98 34.22 -1.53
CA LEU A 460 -7.13 33.32 -1.73
C LEU A 460 -8.38 33.84 -0.99
N ILE A 461 -8.25 34.29 0.27
CA ILE A 461 -9.39 34.81 1.05
C ILE A 461 -9.96 36.12 0.47
N LEU A 462 -9.13 37.02 -0.07
CA LEU A 462 -9.55 38.34 -0.58
C LEU A 462 -10.13 38.30 -2.01
N ILE A 463 -9.64 37.42 -2.89
CA ILE A 463 -10.18 37.24 -4.24
C ILE A 463 -11.53 36.50 -4.21
N CYS A 464 -11.76 35.65 -3.20
CA CYS A 464 -12.97 34.85 -3.06
C CYS A 464 -14.24 35.61 -2.67
N PHE A 465 -14.18 36.89 -2.30
CA PHE A 465 -15.39 37.68 -2.05
C PHE A 465 -16.15 38.09 -3.33
N SER A 466 -15.64 37.76 -4.52
CA SER A 466 -16.25 38.17 -5.79
C SER A 466 -16.50 37.03 -6.80
N PHE A 467 -15.93 35.83 -6.62
CA PHE A 467 -16.13 34.73 -7.57
C PHE A 467 -16.33 33.36 -6.92
N ASN A 468 -17.39 32.70 -7.38
CA ASN A 468 -17.97 31.45 -6.94
C ASN A 468 -17.11 30.22 -7.33
N SER A 469 -15.86 30.11 -6.85
CA SER A 469 -15.00 28.97 -7.19
C SER A 469 -14.00 28.61 -6.08
N ARG A 470 -14.33 27.56 -5.31
CA ARG A 470 -13.50 26.43 -4.82
C ARG A 470 -12.02 26.56 -4.43
N ASP A 471 -11.39 27.73 -4.33
CA ASP A 471 -9.98 27.82 -3.94
C ASP A 471 -9.84 27.81 -2.41
N ARG A 472 -9.74 26.58 -1.91
CA ARG A 472 -9.47 26.22 -0.51
C ARG A 472 -7.98 26.34 -0.22
N VAL A 473 -7.63 26.51 1.06
CA VAL A 473 -6.27 26.25 1.59
C VAL A 473 -5.69 25.01 0.91
N THR A 474 -4.54 25.16 0.23
CA THR A 474 -3.90 24.04 -0.47
C THR A 474 -3.28 23.08 0.53
N TRP A 475 -3.20 21.78 0.19
CA TRP A 475 -2.47 20.81 1.01
C TRP A 475 -1.03 21.23 1.26
N ARG A 476 -0.41 21.87 0.25
CA ARG A 476 0.93 22.44 0.31
C ARG A 476 1.07 23.46 1.45
N SER A 477 0.15 24.42 1.54
CA SER A 477 0.16 25.43 2.61
C SER A 477 -0.13 24.84 3.99
N ALA A 478 -0.94 23.79 4.08
CA ALA A 478 -1.28 23.13 5.34
C ALA A 478 -0.11 22.31 5.92
N ASP A 479 0.77 21.76 5.07
CA ASP A 479 1.95 20.99 5.51
C ASP A 479 3.13 21.89 5.91
N GLU A 480 3.37 22.98 5.16
CA GLU A 480 4.56 23.84 5.35
C GLU A 480 4.34 24.86 6.48
N LEU A 481 3.19 25.54 6.53
CA LEU A 481 3.03 26.71 7.40
C LEU A 481 3.02 26.38 8.91
N PRO A 482 2.26 25.37 9.41
CA PRO A 482 2.31 24.98 10.82
C PRO A 482 3.71 24.51 11.24
N TRP A 483 4.38 23.75 10.37
CA TRP A 483 5.75 23.28 10.60
C TRP A 483 6.72 24.46 10.70
N LEU A 484 6.64 25.45 9.81
CA LEU A 484 7.49 26.65 9.86
C LEU A 484 7.30 27.42 11.16
N PHE A 485 6.06 27.58 11.64
CA PHE A 485 5.80 28.24 12.94
C PHE A 485 6.33 27.42 14.13
N GLN A 486 6.21 26.10 14.10
CA GLN A 486 6.84 25.22 15.09
C GLN A 486 8.37 25.44 15.11
N GLN A 487 9.01 25.48 13.94
CA GLN A 487 10.45 25.64 13.82
C GLN A 487 10.96 27.03 14.24
N GLN A 488 10.11 28.07 14.15
CA GLN A 488 10.40 29.40 14.69
C GLN A 488 10.13 29.52 16.19
N GLY A 489 9.40 28.57 16.80
CA GLY A 489 9.00 28.62 18.21
C GLY A 489 7.89 29.63 18.52
N ASP A 490 7.24 30.22 17.51
CA ASP A 490 6.18 31.21 17.67
C ASP A 490 4.83 30.53 17.96
N LYS A 491 4.56 30.30 19.24
CA LYS A 491 3.34 29.62 19.70
C LYS A 491 2.06 30.38 19.35
N GLN A 492 2.09 31.71 19.29
CA GLN A 492 0.90 32.52 19.00
C GLN A 492 0.51 32.45 17.54
N LYS A 493 1.48 32.58 16.63
CA LYS A 493 1.21 32.41 15.20
C LYS A 493 0.83 30.97 14.85
N LEU A 494 1.48 29.99 15.49
CA LEU A 494 1.10 28.58 15.36
C LEU A 494 -0.35 28.37 15.79
N HIS A 495 -0.74 28.87 16.96
CA HIS A 495 -2.12 28.78 17.46
C HIS A 495 -3.12 29.39 16.48
N LYS A 496 -2.86 30.60 15.98
CA LYS A 496 -3.72 31.26 14.99
C LYS A 496 -3.80 30.50 13.66
N CYS A 497 -2.71 29.86 13.25
CA CYS A 497 -2.68 29.00 12.07
C CYS A 497 -3.53 27.74 12.25
N LEU A 498 -3.46 27.10 13.42
CA LEU A 498 -4.23 25.90 13.73
C LEU A 498 -5.74 26.16 13.83
N LEU A 499 -6.14 27.36 14.28
CA LEU A 499 -7.53 27.81 14.27
C LEU A 499 -8.08 28.08 12.86
N ASN A 500 -7.23 28.15 11.84
CA ASN A 500 -7.72 28.11 10.47
C ASN A 500 -8.31 26.72 10.20
N LEU A 501 -9.65 26.68 10.14
CA LEU A 501 -10.45 25.46 10.04
C LEU A 501 -10.09 24.63 8.80
N PHE A 502 -9.68 25.27 7.71
CA PHE A 502 -9.31 24.59 6.47
C PHE A 502 -7.91 23.97 6.54
N VAL A 503 -6.95 24.61 7.23
CA VAL A 503 -5.61 24.04 7.47
C VAL A 503 -5.74 22.76 8.29
N SER A 504 -6.45 22.83 9.42
CA SER A 504 -6.67 21.68 10.30
C SER A 504 -7.51 20.57 9.65
N GLN A 505 -8.53 20.93 8.86
CA GLN A 505 -9.30 19.97 8.07
C GLN A 505 -8.43 19.22 7.06
N ASN A 506 -7.50 19.90 6.37
CA ASN A 506 -6.63 19.26 5.39
C ASN A 506 -5.65 18.29 6.04
N LEU A 507 -5.00 18.71 7.15
CA LEU A 507 -4.12 17.83 7.93
C LEU A 507 -4.89 16.60 8.43
N TYR A 508 -6.12 16.79 8.92
CA TYR A 508 -6.96 15.68 9.34
C TYR A 508 -7.35 14.78 8.18
N LYS A 509 -7.85 15.30 7.05
CA LYS A 509 -8.32 14.51 5.90
C LYS A 509 -7.23 13.65 5.26
N ARG A 510 -5.98 14.14 5.24
CA ARG A 510 -4.81 13.37 4.79
C ARG A 510 -4.31 12.37 5.84
N GLY A 511 -4.82 12.48 7.06
CA GLY A 511 -4.45 11.64 8.19
C GLY A 511 -3.09 11.97 8.78
N HIS A 512 -2.67 13.24 8.72
CA HIS A 512 -1.54 13.85 9.45
C HIS A 512 -1.98 14.26 10.87
N PHE A 513 -2.76 13.42 11.54
CA PHE A 513 -3.35 13.72 12.86
C PHE A 513 -2.29 13.73 13.97
N ALA A 514 -1.20 12.97 13.81
CA ALA A 514 -0.10 12.94 14.77
C ALA A 514 0.59 14.30 14.84
N GLU A 515 0.86 14.89 13.67
CA GLU A 515 1.41 16.23 13.54
C GLU A 515 0.45 17.28 14.10
N LEU A 516 -0.83 17.22 13.73
CA LEU A 516 -1.85 18.13 14.26
C LEU A 516 -1.89 18.13 15.80
N LEU A 517 -1.91 16.95 16.42
CA LEU A 517 -1.87 16.82 17.88
C LEU A 517 -0.56 17.33 18.48
N SER A 518 0.57 17.11 17.81
CA SER A 518 1.87 17.61 18.25
C SER A 518 1.91 19.15 18.25
N TYR A 519 1.33 19.80 17.24
CA TYR A 519 1.23 21.25 17.17
C TYR A 519 0.39 21.81 18.32
N TRP A 520 -0.76 21.21 18.61
CA TRP A 520 -1.60 21.61 19.75
C TRP A 520 -0.92 21.38 21.12
N GLN A 521 -0.15 20.30 21.24
CA GLN A 521 0.65 20.05 22.43
C GLN A 521 1.76 21.10 22.62
N LEU A 522 2.38 21.58 21.53
CA LEU A 522 3.40 22.64 21.57
C LEU A 522 2.81 24.00 21.96
N VAL A 523 1.60 24.30 21.51
CA VAL A 523 0.83 25.47 21.96
C VAL A 523 0.50 25.38 23.46
N GLY A 524 0.44 24.16 24.01
CA GLY A 524 0.22 23.90 25.44
C GLY A 524 -1.26 23.73 25.80
N LYS A 525 -2.08 23.30 24.84
CA LYS A 525 -3.51 23.05 25.04
C LYS A 525 -3.78 21.55 25.15
N ASP A 526 -4.70 21.19 26.04
CA ASP A 526 -5.16 19.82 26.17
C ASP A 526 -6.19 19.47 25.07
N LYS A 527 -6.48 18.18 24.91
CA LYS A 527 -7.41 17.71 23.86
C LYS A 527 -8.82 18.31 24.00
N SER A 528 -9.27 18.58 25.23
CA SER A 528 -10.61 19.14 25.47
C SER A 528 -10.64 20.64 25.19
N SER A 529 -9.62 21.41 25.58
CA SER A 529 -9.55 22.83 25.23
C SER A 529 -9.41 23.05 23.73
N MET A 530 -8.62 22.22 23.02
CA MET A 530 -8.52 22.26 21.56
C MET A 530 -9.89 22.08 20.90
N ALA A 531 -10.66 21.08 21.35
CA ALA A 531 -11.99 20.79 20.82
C ALA A 531 -12.97 21.95 21.03
N ALA A 532 -12.93 22.59 22.20
CA ALA A 532 -13.74 23.78 22.48
C ALA A 532 -13.36 24.96 21.56
N GLU A 533 -12.07 25.24 21.39
CA GLU A 533 -11.60 26.34 20.52
C GLU A 533 -11.97 26.13 19.05
N TYR A 534 -11.87 24.89 18.54
CA TYR A 534 -12.35 24.57 17.20
C TYR A 534 -13.86 24.78 17.05
N PHE A 535 -14.64 24.36 18.05
CA PHE A 535 -16.08 24.52 18.02
C PHE A 535 -16.50 25.99 18.09
N ASP A 536 -15.82 26.80 18.91
CA ASP A 536 -16.10 28.23 19.00
C ASP A 536 -15.66 28.97 17.73
N SER A 537 -14.54 28.59 17.11
CA SER A 537 -14.12 29.11 15.80
C SER A 537 -15.15 28.82 14.70
N LEU A 538 -15.78 27.64 14.73
CA LEU A 538 -16.86 27.30 13.79
C LEU A 538 -18.12 28.14 14.01
N LYS A 539 -18.49 28.42 15.27
CA LYS A 539 -19.62 29.31 15.57
C LYS A 539 -19.36 30.74 15.11
N GLU A 540 -18.12 31.22 15.23
CA GLU A 540 -17.73 32.53 14.70
C GLU A 540 -17.82 32.54 13.18
N TYR A 541 -17.32 31.49 12.52
CA TYR A 541 -17.41 31.35 11.07
C TYR A 541 -18.87 31.27 10.58
N GLU A 542 -19.73 30.55 11.29
CA GLU A 542 -21.16 30.45 11.01
C GLU A 542 -21.87 31.81 10.99
N LYS A 543 -21.49 32.75 11.87
CA LYS A 543 -22.03 34.12 11.86
C LYS A 543 -21.64 34.92 10.62
N SER A 544 -20.56 34.54 9.94
CA SER A 544 -20.05 35.22 8.74
C SER A 544 -20.48 34.57 7.43
N CYS A 545 -21.21 33.44 7.49
CA CYS A 545 -21.64 32.73 6.30
C CYS A 545 -22.95 33.32 5.74
N GLU A 546 -22.90 33.76 4.48
CA GLU A 546 -24.08 34.14 3.70
C GLU A 546 -24.11 33.26 2.43
N GLY A 547 -25.26 32.65 2.11
CA GLY A 547 -25.46 31.80 0.92
C GLY A 547 -25.62 30.28 1.17
N GLU A 548 -26.26 29.57 0.23
CA GLU A 548 -26.54 28.13 0.34
C GLU A 548 -25.26 27.28 0.23
N GLU A 549 -24.35 27.61 -0.69
CA GLU A 549 -23.08 26.90 -0.86
C GLU A 549 -22.14 27.04 0.35
N SER A 550 -22.12 28.21 1.00
CA SER A 550 -21.33 28.46 2.20
C SER A 550 -21.86 27.68 3.40
N MET A 551 -23.19 27.51 3.50
CA MET A 551 -23.85 26.67 4.51
C MET A 551 -23.51 25.19 4.35
N ILE A 552 -23.47 24.68 3.12
CA ILE A 552 -23.04 23.30 2.85
C ILE A 552 -21.58 23.09 3.27
N CYS A 553 -20.69 24.04 2.95
CA CYS A 553 -19.29 24.01 3.36
C CYS A 553 -19.14 24.03 4.89
N LEU A 554 -19.92 24.89 5.57
CA LEU A 554 -19.97 24.96 7.02
C LEU A 554 -20.41 23.62 7.63
N ALA A 555 -21.42 22.96 7.06
CA ALA A 555 -21.85 21.64 7.50
C ALA A 555 -20.74 20.58 7.35
N ASP A 556 -19.95 20.63 6.27
CA ASP A 556 -18.79 19.74 6.07
C ASP A 556 -17.69 20.00 7.09
N LEU A 557 -17.47 21.25 7.51
CA LEU A 557 -16.51 21.60 8.56
C LEU A 557 -16.95 21.08 9.93
N TYR A 558 -18.21 21.30 10.30
CA TYR A 558 -18.80 20.72 11.53
C TYR A 558 -18.74 19.18 11.52
N GLU A 559 -19.02 18.55 10.38
CA GLU A 559 -18.91 17.10 10.21
C GLU A 559 -17.47 16.61 10.42
N THR A 560 -16.50 17.31 9.82
CA THR A 560 -15.08 16.99 9.94
C THR A 560 -14.62 17.10 11.40
N LEU A 561 -14.99 18.17 12.10
CA LEU A 561 -14.67 18.32 13.52
C LEU A 561 -15.29 17.18 14.35
N GLY A 562 -16.56 16.87 14.08
CA GLY A 562 -17.25 15.76 14.75
C GLY A 562 -16.54 14.41 14.57
N ARG A 563 -16.08 14.11 13.34
CA ARG A 563 -15.28 12.91 13.05
C ARG A 563 -13.93 12.93 13.77
N PHE A 564 -13.22 14.05 13.72
CA PHE A 564 -11.94 14.22 14.41
C PHE A 564 -12.08 13.97 15.92
N LEU A 565 -13.08 14.58 16.57
CA LEU A 565 -13.33 14.40 18.00
C LEU A 565 -13.75 12.97 18.36
N LYS A 566 -14.55 12.32 17.50
CA LYS A 566 -14.88 10.89 17.63
C LYS A 566 -13.63 10.03 17.62
N ASP A 567 -12.72 10.28 16.67
CA ASP A 567 -11.50 9.49 16.50
C ASP A 567 -10.50 9.70 17.64
N LEU A 568 -10.49 10.89 18.27
CA LEU A 568 -9.76 11.16 19.51
C LEU A 568 -10.37 10.50 20.75
N GLY A 569 -11.59 9.95 20.65
CA GLY A 569 -12.34 9.39 21.77
C GLY A 569 -13.10 10.40 22.62
N LEU A 570 -13.19 11.67 22.19
CA LEU A 570 -13.96 12.73 22.87
C LEU A 570 -15.44 12.68 22.46
N LEU A 571 -16.09 11.57 22.77
CA LEU A 571 -17.43 11.24 22.26
C LEU A 571 -18.51 12.25 22.67
N SER A 572 -18.45 12.79 23.89
CA SER A 572 -19.43 13.77 24.37
C SER A 572 -19.36 15.09 23.61
N GLN A 573 -18.15 15.54 23.28
CA GLN A 573 -17.91 16.78 22.55
C GLN A 573 -18.11 16.62 21.04
N ALA A 574 -17.99 15.39 20.51
CA ALA A 574 -18.22 15.09 19.09
C ALA A 574 -19.69 15.20 18.66
N VAL A 575 -20.65 15.03 19.59
CA VAL A 575 -22.09 15.01 19.26
C VAL A 575 -22.59 16.38 18.82
N ALA A 576 -22.22 17.47 19.51
CA ALA A 576 -22.73 18.80 19.21
C ALA A 576 -22.34 19.30 17.79
N PRO A 577 -21.09 19.17 17.32
CA PRO A 577 -20.72 19.47 15.93
C PRO A 577 -21.50 18.62 14.91
N LEU A 578 -21.67 17.32 15.16
CA LEU A 578 -22.39 16.44 14.21
C LEU A 578 -23.89 16.74 14.14
N GLN A 579 -24.51 17.09 15.28
CA GLN A 579 -25.90 17.53 15.31
C GLN A 579 -26.07 18.84 14.52
N ARG A 580 -25.18 19.82 14.74
CA ARG A 580 -25.24 21.08 14.00
C ARG A 580 -25.04 20.87 12.49
N SER A 581 -24.12 19.98 12.10
CA SER A 581 -23.93 19.60 10.69
C SER A 581 -25.19 18.98 10.06
N LEU A 582 -25.88 18.10 10.80
CA LEU A 582 -27.13 17.50 10.35
C LEU A 582 -28.23 18.56 10.18
N GLU A 583 -28.43 19.41 11.20
CA GLU A 583 -29.42 20.49 11.16
C GLU A 583 -29.22 21.41 9.95
N ILE A 584 -27.98 21.84 9.70
CA ILE A 584 -27.67 22.69 8.54
C ILE A 584 -28.01 21.97 7.24
N ARG A 585 -27.65 20.68 7.10
CA ARG A 585 -27.95 19.90 5.89
C ARG A 585 -29.43 19.63 5.70
N GLU A 586 -30.20 19.38 6.75
CA GLU A 586 -31.66 19.21 6.68
C GLU A 586 -32.37 20.53 6.32
N THR A 587 -31.80 21.68 6.71
CA THR A 587 -32.36 22.99 6.31
C THR A 587 -31.97 23.42 4.91
N ALA A 588 -30.79 23.02 4.42
CA ALA A 588 -30.24 23.46 3.15
C ALA A 588 -30.46 22.47 1.99
N LEU A 589 -30.74 21.19 2.28
CA LEU A 589 -30.88 20.12 1.29
C LEU A 589 -32.18 19.35 1.52
N ASP A 590 -32.61 18.61 0.50
CA ASP A 590 -33.76 17.70 0.63
C ASP A 590 -33.52 16.63 1.70
N PRO A 591 -34.55 16.21 2.46
CA PRO A 591 -34.43 15.16 3.48
C PRO A 591 -33.91 13.82 2.95
N ASP A 592 -34.23 13.49 1.70
CA ASP A 592 -33.76 12.27 1.01
C ASP A 592 -32.37 12.44 0.36
N HIS A 593 -31.70 13.57 0.58
CA HIS A 593 -30.39 13.82 0.00
C HIS A 593 -29.29 12.94 0.64
N PRO A 594 -28.40 12.31 -0.15
CA PRO A 594 -27.31 11.46 0.35
C PRO A 594 -26.42 12.03 1.46
N ARG A 595 -26.20 13.35 1.45
CA ARG A 595 -25.40 14.03 2.48
C ARG A 595 -26.08 14.05 3.85
N VAL A 596 -27.41 14.02 3.90
CA VAL A 596 -28.17 13.88 5.15
C VAL A 596 -27.94 12.47 5.71
N ALA A 597 -28.05 11.43 4.87
CA ALA A 597 -27.71 10.06 5.27
C ALA A 597 -26.26 9.93 5.78
N GLN A 598 -25.32 10.64 5.17
CA GLN A 598 -23.93 10.68 5.62
C GLN A 598 -23.79 11.30 7.03
N SER A 599 -24.47 12.42 7.32
CA SER A 599 -24.47 13.02 8.66
C SER A 599 -25.07 12.08 9.70
N LEU A 600 -26.22 11.46 9.40
CA LEU A 600 -26.88 10.48 10.27
C LEU A 600 -25.95 9.30 10.57
N HIS A 601 -25.26 8.76 9.55
CA HIS A 601 -24.29 7.69 9.73
C HIS A 601 -23.15 8.07 10.70
N GLN A 602 -22.62 9.28 10.57
CA GLN A 602 -21.52 9.75 11.43
C GLN A 602 -21.97 9.93 12.87
N LEU A 603 -23.14 10.53 13.09
CA LEU A 603 -23.73 10.71 14.41
C LEU A 603 -24.04 9.36 15.07
N ALA A 604 -24.63 8.42 14.31
CA ALA A 604 -24.86 7.04 14.76
C ALA A 604 -23.55 6.37 15.20
N GLY A 605 -22.47 6.54 14.42
CA GLY A 605 -21.15 6.02 14.74
C GLY A 605 -20.61 6.49 16.11
N VAL A 606 -20.83 7.76 16.46
CA VAL A 606 -20.48 8.30 17.79
C VAL A 606 -21.30 7.60 18.88
N TYR A 607 -22.62 7.48 18.70
CA TYR A 607 -23.47 6.80 19.68
C TYR A 607 -23.13 5.33 19.88
N VAL A 608 -22.70 4.62 18.82
CA VAL A 608 -22.20 3.23 18.94
C VAL A 608 -20.95 3.15 19.82
N GLN A 609 -20.00 4.07 19.64
CA GLN A 609 -18.81 4.12 20.50
C GLN A 609 -19.18 4.53 21.94
N TRP A 610 -20.18 5.39 22.09
CA TRP A 610 -20.70 5.85 23.39
C TRP A 610 -21.64 4.83 24.07
N LYS A 611 -21.83 3.64 23.46
CA LYS A 611 -22.71 2.55 23.94
C LYS A 611 -24.19 2.92 24.05
N LYS A 612 -24.65 3.98 23.38
CA LYS A 612 -26.06 4.36 23.26
C LYS A 612 -26.70 3.68 22.06
N PHE A 613 -26.88 2.37 22.16
CA PHE A 613 -27.26 1.54 21.01
C PHE A 613 -28.65 1.83 20.43
N GLY A 614 -29.62 2.22 21.26
CA GLY A 614 -30.99 2.53 20.80
C GLY A 614 -31.02 3.71 19.83
N ASN A 615 -30.40 4.83 20.20
CA ASN A 615 -30.32 6.03 19.36
C ASN A 615 -29.53 5.75 18.07
N ALA A 616 -28.43 4.99 18.17
CA ALA A 616 -27.62 4.63 17.01
C ALA A 616 -28.38 3.74 16.01
N GLU A 617 -29.23 2.83 16.49
CA GLU A 617 -30.04 1.96 15.63
C GLU A 617 -31.03 2.75 14.79
N GLN A 618 -31.70 3.74 15.39
CA GLN A 618 -32.67 4.60 14.70
C GLN A 618 -32.00 5.41 13.59
N LEU A 619 -30.88 6.06 13.91
CA LEU A 619 -30.14 6.89 12.96
C LEU A 619 -29.56 6.07 11.80
N TYR A 620 -29.02 4.87 12.05
CA TYR A 620 -28.54 4.02 10.97
C TYR A 620 -29.66 3.46 10.08
N LYS A 621 -30.85 3.19 10.64
CA LYS A 621 -32.01 2.77 9.84
C LYS A 621 -32.48 3.89 8.92
N GLN A 622 -32.56 5.12 9.42
CA GLN A 622 -32.87 6.31 8.61
C GLN A 622 -31.81 6.54 7.52
N ALA A 623 -30.52 6.46 7.87
CA ALA A 623 -29.43 6.59 6.90
C ALA A 623 -29.49 5.52 5.81
N LEU A 624 -29.84 4.27 6.16
CA LEU A 624 -30.01 3.18 5.21
C LEU A 624 -31.17 3.45 4.25
N GLU A 625 -32.33 3.87 4.76
CA GLU A 625 -33.52 4.16 3.94
C GLU A 625 -33.24 5.28 2.93
N ILE A 626 -32.66 6.39 3.38
CA ILE A 626 -32.25 7.50 2.50
C ILE A 626 -31.22 7.01 1.46
N SER A 627 -30.25 6.19 1.87
CA SER A 627 -29.22 5.67 0.96
C SER A 627 -29.78 4.69 -0.08
N GLU A 628 -30.75 3.86 0.30
CA GLU A 628 -31.45 2.94 -0.60
C GLU A 628 -32.33 3.71 -1.60
N ASN A 629 -33.01 4.77 -1.16
CA ASN A 629 -33.82 5.63 -2.01
C ASN A 629 -32.96 6.41 -3.02
N ALA A 630 -31.85 6.99 -2.57
CA ALA A 630 -31.02 7.84 -3.42
C ALA A 630 -30.13 7.08 -4.42
N TYR A 631 -29.55 5.93 -4.03
CA TYR A 631 -28.59 5.20 -4.86
C TYR A 631 -29.08 3.84 -5.38
N GLY A 632 -30.20 3.34 -4.85
CA GLY A 632 -30.67 1.98 -5.08
C GLY A 632 -29.99 0.93 -4.19
N SER A 633 -30.67 -0.21 -4.03
CA SER A 633 -30.30 -1.29 -3.09
C SER A 633 -28.98 -2.02 -3.37
N GLU A 634 -28.38 -1.82 -4.55
CA GLU A 634 -27.16 -2.50 -4.99
C GLU A 634 -25.92 -1.57 -4.98
N HIS A 635 -26.02 -0.38 -4.39
CA HIS A 635 -24.91 0.58 -4.33
C HIS A 635 -23.94 0.32 -3.16
N PRO A 636 -22.62 0.55 -3.30
CA PRO A 636 -21.65 0.39 -2.21
C PRO A 636 -21.95 1.19 -0.94
N ARG A 637 -22.62 2.35 -1.05
CA ARG A 637 -23.04 3.14 0.13
C ARG A 637 -24.09 2.42 0.97
N VAL A 638 -25.05 1.73 0.35
CA VAL A 638 -26.02 0.87 1.06
C VAL A 638 -25.30 -0.27 1.78
N ALA A 639 -24.31 -0.89 1.14
CA ALA A 639 -23.49 -1.92 1.78
C ALA A 639 -22.74 -1.39 3.03
N ARG A 640 -22.30 -0.12 3.02
CA ARG A 640 -21.67 0.53 4.17
C ARG A 640 -22.64 0.67 5.35
N GLU A 641 -23.87 1.12 5.10
CA GLU A 641 -24.89 1.27 6.15
C GLU A 641 -25.31 -0.10 6.72
N LEU A 642 -25.45 -1.12 5.86
CA LEU A 642 -25.71 -2.50 6.29
C LEU A 642 -24.59 -3.06 7.18
N ASP A 643 -23.33 -2.80 6.86
CA ASP A 643 -22.18 -3.22 7.70
C ASP A 643 -22.14 -2.50 9.04
N ALA A 644 -22.49 -1.22 9.06
CA ALA A 644 -22.55 -0.42 10.29
C ALA A 644 -23.63 -0.94 11.24
N LEU A 645 -24.83 -1.23 10.70
CA LEU A 645 -25.91 -1.91 11.44
C LEU A 645 -25.51 -3.31 11.89
N ALA A 646 -24.84 -4.09 11.05
CA ALA A 646 -24.37 -5.42 11.44
C ALA A 646 -23.38 -5.35 12.61
N THR A 647 -22.51 -4.33 12.61
CA THR A 647 -21.53 -4.07 13.69
C THR A 647 -22.22 -3.61 14.97
N LEU A 648 -23.26 -2.78 14.87
CA LEU A 648 -24.13 -2.42 15.99
C LEU A 648 -24.79 -3.66 16.61
N TYR A 649 -25.44 -4.49 15.80
CA TYR A 649 -26.11 -5.71 16.28
C TYR A 649 -25.14 -6.74 16.84
N GLN A 650 -23.92 -6.81 16.30
CA GLN A 650 -22.87 -7.63 16.88
C GLN A 650 -22.53 -7.15 18.30
N LYS A 651 -22.42 -5.84 18.53
CA LYS A 651 -22.19 -5.26 19.87
C LYS A 651 -23.37 -5.48 20.81
N GLN A 652 -24.59 -5.64 20.28
CA GLN A 652 -25.79 -5.99 21.04
C GLN A 652 -25.99 -7.51 21.23
N ASN A 653 -25.05 -8.36 20.79
CA ASN A 653 -25.16 -9.83 20.80
C ASN A 653 -26.31 -10.42 19.94
N LYS A 654 -26.83 -9.68 18.94
CA LYS A 654 -27.88 -10.13 18.00
C LYS A 654 -27.26 -10.80 16.76
N TYR A 655 -26.64 -11.97 16.94
CA TYR A 655 -25.81 -12.63 15.92
C TYR A 655 -26.55 -13.02 14.63
N GLU A 656 -27.82 -13.42 14.72
CA GLU A 656 -28.60 -13.87 13.56
C GLU A 656 -28.86 -12.71 12.58
N GLN A 657 -29.29 -11.56 13.10
CA GLN A 657 -29.50 -10.35 12.30
C GLN A 657 -28.18 -9.83 11.72
N THR A 658 -27.08 -9.89 12.50
CA THR A 658 -25.74 -9.54 12.02
C THR A 658 -25.32 -10.38 10.81
N GLU A 659 -25.53 -11.69 10.83
CA GLU A 659 -25.19 -12.56 9.69
C GLU A 659 -25.98 -12.23 8.44
N GLN A 660 -27.29 -11.97 8.59
CA GLN A 660 -28.15 -11.63 7.46
C GLN A 660 -27.70 -10.33 6.78
N LEU A 661 -27.43 -9.29 7.57
CA LEU A 661 -26.96 -8.00 7.07
C LEU A 661 -25.57 -8.11 6.41
N ARG A 662 -24.63 -8.84 7.03
CA ARG A 662 -23.31 -9.10 6.44
C ARG A 662 -23.39 -9.86 5.12
N LYS A 663 -24.27 -10.87 5.01
CA LYS A 663 -24.48 -11.61 3.76
C LYS A 663 -25.02 -10.69 2.67
N LYS A 664 -25.93 -9.76 2.99
CA LYS A 664 -26.46 -8.76 2.04
C LYS A 664 -25.35 -7.79 1.59
N SER A 665 -24.65 -7.15 2.53
CA SER A 665 -23.54 -6.24 2.23
C SER A 665 -22.45 -6.92 1.39
N PHE A 666 -22.06 -8.14 1.75
CA PHE A 666 -21.06 -8.90 1.01
C PHE A 666 -21.47 -9.18 -0.43
N LYS A 667 -22.74 -9.52 -0.70
CA LYS A 667 -23.24 -9.70 -2.07
C LYS A 667 -23.16 -8.41 -2.88
N ILE A 668 -23.54 -7.29 -2.28
CA ILE A 668 -23.47 -5.97 -2.94
C ILE A 668 -22.01 -5.63 -3.27
N ARG A 669 -21.09 -5.75 -2.29
CA ARG A 669 -19.66 -5.49 -2.51
C ARG A 669 -19.03 -6.44 -3.51
N GLN A 670 -19.42 -7.71 -3.52
CA GLN A 670 -18.94 -8.69 -4.50
C GLN A 670 -19.39 -8.32 -5.92
N LYS A 671 -20.64 -7.89 -6.11
CA LYS A 671 -21.14 -7.41 -7.40
C LYS A 671 -20.46 -6.11 -7.83
N ALA A 672 -20.28 -5.16 -6.91
CA ALA A 672 -19.55 -3.92 -7.16
C ALA A 672 -18.09 -4.20 -7.53
N ALA A 673 -17.41 -5.11 -6.81
CA ALA A 673 -16.05 -5.54 -7.11
C ALA A 673 -15.95 -6.31 -8.43
N ARG A 674 -16.99 -7.02 -8.88
CA ARG A 674 -17.02 -7.62 -10.24
C ARG A 674 -17.08 -6.53 -11.31
N ARG A 675 -17.89 -5.48 -11.11
CA ARG A 675 -17.98 -4.33 -12.02
C ARG A 675 -16.67 -3.52 -12.04
N LYS A 676 -16.05 -3.30 -10.88
CA LYS A 676 -14.84 -2.48 -10.72
C LYS A 676 -13.54 -3.24 -11.00
N GLY A 677 -13.53 -4.54 -10.69
CA GLY A 677 -12.49 -5.49 -11.06
C GLY A 677 -12.31 -5.56 -12.58
N SER A 678 -13.39 -5.34 -13.35
CA SER A 678 -13.39 -5.15 -14.82
C SER A 678 -12.42 -4.07 -15.29
N LEU A 679 -12.13 -3.06 -14.46
CA LEU A 679 -11.40 -1.86 -14.87
C LEU A 679 -9.93 -1.85 -14.41
N CYS A 680 -9.60 -2.31 -13.19
CA CYS A 680 -8.23 -2.12 -12.66
C CYS A 680 -7.46 -3.43 -12.40
N GLY A 681 -8.10 -4.43 -11.77
CA GLY A 681 -7.48 -5.74 -11.54
C GLY A 681 -7.37 -6.59 -12.82
N PHE A 682 -8.37 -6.47 -13.71
CA PHE A 682 -8.36 -7.14 -15.00
C PHE A 682 -7.49 -6.44 -16.05
N ALA A 683 -7.17 -5.14 -15.92
CA ALA A 683 -6.25 -4.47 -16.83
C ALA A 683 -4.83 -5.02 -16.72
N LEU A 684 -4.33 -5.24 -15.50
CA LEU A 684 -3.02 -5.84 -15.23
C LEU A 684 -2.97 -7.33 -15.64
N LEU A 685 -4.05 -8.08 -15.38
CA LEU A 685 -4.19 -9.47 -15.85
C LEU A 685 -4.35 -9.56 -17.37
N ARG A 686 -5.00 -8.60 -18.02
CA ARG A 686 -5.18 -8.49 -19.47
C ARG A 686 -3.89 -8.07 -20.15
N GLN A 687 -3.14 -7.13 -19.60
CA GLN A 687 -1.81 -6.75 -20.08
C GLN A 687 -0.84 -7.92 -19.95
N ARG A 688 -0.87 -8.66 -18.83
CA ARG A 688 -0.11 -9.90 -18.66
C ARG A 688 -0.55 -11.00 -19.61
N ALA A 689 -1.86 -11.12 -19.88
CA ALA A 689 -2.38 -12.06 -20.88
C ALA A 689 -1.91 -11.70 -22.29
N LEU A 690 -1.97 -10.42 -22.68
CA LEU A 690 -1.49 -9.93 -23.98
C LEU A 690 0.03 -10.15 -24.14
N GLN A 691 0.83 -9.85 -23.11
CA GLN A 691 2.27 -10.12 -23.12
C GLN A 691 2.58 -11.61 -23.25
N LEU A 692 1.84 -12.47 -22.55
CA LEU A 692 1.99 -13.92 -22.65
C LEU A 692 1.51 -14.45 -24.01
N GLU A 693 0.45 -13.88 -24.60
CA GLU A 693 -0.01 -14.21 -25.95
C GLU A 693 1.05 -13.85 -27.00
N GLU A 694 1.65 -12.66 -26.92
CA GLU A 694 2.74 -12.22 -27.80
C GLU A 694 3.95 -13.18 -27.74
N LEU A 695 4.30 -13.66 -26.54
CA LEU A 695 5.39 -14.63 -26.34
C LEU A 695 5.08 -16.01 -26.95
N THR A 696 3.80 -16.38 -27.10
CA THR A 696 3.38 -17.68 -27.62
C THR A 696 3.25 -17.76 -29.14
N LEU A 697 3.51 -16.68 -29.87
CA LEU A 697 3.50 -16.63 -31.35
C LEU A 697 4.70 -17.34 -32.01
N GLY A 698 5.60 -17.96 -31.22
CA GLY A 698 6.79 -18.69 -31.69
C GLY A 698 6.56 -20.20 -31.95
N LYS A 699 7.67 -20.93 -32.21
CA LYS A 699 7.72 -22.39 -32.43
C LYS A 699 7.21 -23.18 -31.20
N ASP A 700 6.71 -24.40 -31.42
CA ASP A 700 6.25 -25.31 -30.35
C ASP A 700 7.42 -25.67 -29.41
N THR A 701 7.39 -25.17 -28.17
CA THR A 701 8.36 -25.44 -27.10
C THR A 701 7.62 -25.80 -25.82
N PRO A 702 8.25 -26.53 -24.88
CA PRO A 702 7.58 -26.88 -23.61
C PRO A 702 7.28 -25.65 -22.75
N ASP A 703 8.10 -24.60 -22.85
CA ASP A 703 7.88 -23.33 -22.16
C ASP A 703 6.69 -22.57 -22.76
N ASN A 704 6.51 -22.56 -24.08
CA ASN A 704 5.32 -22.00 -24.72
C ASN A 704 4.05 -22.77 -24.33
N ALA A 705 4.15 -24.08 -24.17
CA ALA A 705 3.03 -24.88 -23.71
C ALA A 705 2.69 -24.58 -22.23
N ARG A 706 3.69 -24.23 -21.40
CA ARG A 706 3.50 -23.76 -20.02
C ARG A 706 2.84 -22.39 -19.98
N THR A 707 3.30 -21.42 -20.78
CA THR A 707 2.68 -20.09 -20.84
C THR A 707 1.25 -20.15 -21.34
N LEU A 708 0.92 -21.00 -22.32
CA LEU A 708 -0.47 -21.25 -22.75
C LEU A 708 -1.34 -21.85 -21.63
N ASN A 709 -0.80 -22.74 -20.80
CA ASN A 709 -1.53 -23.28 -19.64
C ASN A 709 -1.80 -22.17 -18.61
N GLU A 710 -0.81 -21.31 -18.35
CA GLU A 710 -0.94 -20.17 -17.45
C GLU A 710 -1.97 -19.15 -17.97
N LEU A 711 -1.95 -18.84 -19.27
CA LEU A 711 -2.98 -18.04 -19.94
C LEU A 711 -4.38 -18.61 -19.75
N GLY A 712 -4.54 -19.91 -19.96
CA GLY A 712 -5.82 -20.59 -19.75
C GLY A 712 -6.32 -20.49 -18.30
N VAL A 713 -5.42 -20.61 -17.31
CA VAL A 713 -5.76 -20.41 -15.89
C VAL A 713 -6.10 -18.94 -15.60
N LEU A 714 -5.39 -17.98 -16.21
CA LEU A 714 -5.69 -16.56 -16.07
C LEU A 714 -7.10 -16.26 -16.59
N TYR A 715 -7.45 -16.71 -17.80
CA TYR A 715 -8.80 -16.54 -18.35
C TYR A 715 -9.88 -17.26 -17.53
N TYR A 716 -9.56 -18.40 -16.93
CA TYR A 716 -10.45 -19.08 -15.98
C TYR A 716 -10.72 -18.22 -14.73
N LEU A 717 -9.69 -17.57 -14.17
CA LEU A 717 -9.86 -16.62 -13.05
C LEU A 717 -10.62 -15.35 -13.46
N GLN A 718 -10.56 -14.97 -14.75
CA GLN A 718 -11.39 -13.92 -15.35
C GLN A 718 -12.84 -14.35 -15.61
N ASN A 719 -13.20 -15.60 -15.29
CA ASN A 719 -14.49 -16.21 -15.59
C ASN A 719 -14.82 -16.22 -17.10
N ASN A 720 -13.81 -16.10 -17.97
CA ASN A 720 -13.95 -16.29 -19.41
C ASN A 720 -13.69 -17.77 -19.74
N LEU A 721 -14.71 -18.59 -19.49
CA LEU A 721 -14.59 -20.04 -19.57
C LEU A 721 -14.39 -20.56 -21.00
N GLU A 722 -14.66 -19.76 -22.03
CA GLU A 722 -14.49 -20.13 -23.44
C GLU A 722 -13.05 -19.95 -23.89
N THR A 723 -12.44 -18.78 -23.64
CA THR A 723 -11.02 -18.56 -23.95
C THR A 723 -10.11 -19.41 -23.07
N ALA A 724 -10.47 -19.61 -21.80
CA ALA A 724 -9.78 -20.54 -20.92
C ALA A 724 -9.72 -21.96 -21.51
N GLU A 725 -10.83 -22.45 -22.07
CA GLU A 725 -10.89 -23.77 -22.71
C GLU A 725 -9.96 -23.84 -23.91
N LEU A 726 -9.96 -22.82 -24.77
CA LEU A 726 -9.12 -22.74 -25.96
C LEU A 726 -7.63 -22.84 -25.60
N PHE A 727 -7.17 -22.02 -24.66
CA PHE A 727 -5.75 -21.99 -24.26
C PHE A 727 -5.32 -23.25 -23.51
N LEU A 728 -6.16 -23.80 -22.63
CA LEU A 728 -5.85 -25.06 -21.93
C LEU A 728 -5.78 -26.25 -22.91
N LYS A 729 -6.66 -26.32 -23.92
CA LYS A 729 -6.58 -27.35 -24.97
C LYS A 729 -5.33 -27.20 -25.83
N ARG A 730 -5.04 -25.99 -26.29
CA ARG A 730 -3.83 -25.72 -27.10
C ARG A 730 -2.55 -26.04 -26.33
N SER A 731 -2.52 -25.73 -25.04
CA SER A 731 -1.42 -26.14 -24.14
C SER A 731 -1.28 -27.66 -24.07
N LEU A 732 -2.38 -28.38 -23.88
CA LEU A 732 -2.38 -29.85 -23.80
C LEU A 732 -1.85 -30.45 -25.12
N GLU A 733 -2.40 -30.06 -26.26
CA GLU A 733 -1.99 -30.53 -27.59
C GLU A 733 -0.50 -30.28 -27.85
N MET A 734 0.00 -29.11 -27.45
CA MET A 734 1.42 -28.76 -27.59
C MET A 734 2.30 -29.62 -26.66
N ARG A 735 1.90 -29.82 -25.40
CA ARG A 735 2.62 -30.69 -24.46
C ARG A 735 2.64 -32.14 -24.94
N GLU A 736 1.53 -32.64 -25.46
CA GLU A 736 1.44 -33.99 -26.02
C GLU A 736 2.38 -34.16 -27.22
N ARG A 737 2.49 -33.15 -28.10
CA ARG A 737 3.37 -33.18 -29.26
C ARG A 737 4.86 -33.10 -28.89
N VAL A 738 5.22 -32.25 -27.92
CA VAL A 738 6.61 -31.94 -27.59
C VAL A 738 7.20 -32.89 -26.53
N LEU A 739 6.40 -33.26 -25.53
CA LEU A 739 6.84 -34.02 -24.35
C LEU A 739 6.28 -35.46 -24.34
N GLY A 740 5.29 -35.75 -25.19
CA GLY A 740 4.56 -37.02 -25.19
C GLY A 740 3.36 -37.01 -24.24
N SER A 741 2.34 -37.83 -24.55
CA SER A 741 1.07 -37.87 -23.82
C SER A 741 1.19 -38.32 -22.35
N ASP A 742 2.24 -39.08 -22.03
CA ASP A 742 2.48 -39.64 -20.69
C ASP A 742 3.35 -38.73 -19.80
N HIS A 743 3.64 -37.49 -20.23
CA HIS A 743 4.44 -36.56 -19.42
C HIS A 743 3.63 -35.93 -18.27
N PRO A 744 4.21 -35.73 -17.06
CA PRO A 744 3.54 -35.08 -15.92
C PRO A 744 2.93 -33.70 -16.22
N ASP A 745 3.49 -32.95 -17.15
CA ASP A 745 2.96 -31.65 -17.58
C ASP A 745 1.65 -31.79 -18.38
N CYS A 746 1.49 -32.87 -19.17
CA CYS A 746 0.21 -33.19 -19.81
C CYS A 746 -0.86 -33.45 -18.75
N ALA A 747 -0.51 -34.17 -17.67
CA ALA A 747 -1.41 -34.38 -16.53
C ALA A 747 -1.80 -33.07 -15.83
N GLN A 748 -0.91 -32.06 -15.78
CA GLN A 748 -1.26 -30.74 -15.23
C GLN A 748 -2.27 -30.01 -16.12
N SER A 749 -2.11 -30.03 -17.44
CA SER A 749 -3.07 -29.42 -18.38
C SER A 749 -4.43 -30.14 -18.32
N LEU A 750 -4.43 -31.47 -18.30
CA LEU A 750 -5.63 -32.30 -18.13
C LEU A 750 -6.38 -31.97 -16.84
N ASN A 751 -5.66 -31.82 -15.71
CA ASN A 751 -6.25 -31.47 -14.43
C ASN A 751 -6.89 -30.07 -14.44
N ASN A 752 -6.27 -29.10 -15.11
CA ASN A 752 -6.82 -27.74 -15.25
C ASN A 752 -8.06 -27.72 -16.17
N LEU A 753 -8.03 -28.46 -17.27
CA LEU A 753 -9.18 -28.61 -18.18
C LEU A 753 -10.34 -29.36 -17.50
N ALA A 754 -10.05 -30.37 -16.68
CA ALA A 754 -11.04 -31.07 -15.88
C ALA A 754 -11.71 -30.16 -14.84
N ALA A 755 -10.94 -29.27 -14.20
CA ALA A 755 -11.48 -28.25 -13.31
C ALA A 755 -12.43 -27.28 -14.04
N LEU A 756 -12.05 -26.85 -15.25
CA LEU A 756 -12.90 -26.02 -16.10
C LEU A 756 -14.22 -26.72 -16.44
N TYR A 757 -14.19 -28.00 -16.83
CA TYR A 757 -15.41 -28.76 -17.12
C TYR A 757 -16.27 -29.03 -15.88
N ASN A 758 -15.67 -29.20 -14.70
CA ASN A 758 -16.40 -29.29 -13.43
C ASN A 758 -17.19 -28.01 -13.13
N GLU A 759 -16.60 -26.83 -13.36
CA GLU A 759 -17.32 -25.54 -13.22
C GLU A 759 -18.42 -25.36 -14.28
N LYS A 760 -18.19 -25.84 -15.51
CA LYS A 760 -19.24 -25.92 -16.55
C LYS A 760 -20.30 -26.99 -16.27
N LYS A 761 -20.19 -27.74 -15.17
CA LYS A 761 -21.08 -28.86 -14.78
C LYS A 761 -21.09 -30.03 -15.77
N HIS A 762 -20.06 -30.15 -16.61
CA HIS A 762 -19.83 -31.30 -17.49
C HIS A 762 -19.04 -32.37 -16.73
N TYR A 763 -19.68 -32.98 -15.73
CA TYR A 763 -19.00 -33.87 -14.79
C TYR A 763 -18.40 -35.11 -15.43
N ASP A 764 -19.04 -35.70 -16.45
CA ASP A 764 -18.52 -36.91 -17.13
C ASP A 764 -17.18 -36.63 -17.85
N LYS A 765 -17.07 -35.47 -18.52
CA LYS A 765 -15.82 -35.03 -19.16
C LYS A 765 -14.74 -34.72 -18.13
N ALA A 766 -15.12 -34.14 -17.00
CA ALA A 766 -14.19 -33.87 -15.91
C ALA A 766 -13.68 -35.18 -15.28
N GLU A 767 -14.53 -36.20 -15.13
CA GLU A 767 -14.19 -37.54 -14.60
C GLU A 767 -13.09 -38.16 -15.48
N GLU A 768 -13.33 -38.24 -16.79
CA GLU A 768 -12.38 -38.80 -17.76
C GLU A 768 -11.00 -38.11 -17.71
N LEU A 769 -10.98 -36.77 -17.69
CA LEU A 769 -9.74 -36.00 -17.71
C LEU A 769 -8.96 -36.10 -16.40
N TYR A 770 -9.65 -36.09 -15.26
CA TYR A 770 -9.00 -36.29 -13.96
C TYR A 770 -8.44 -37.71 -13.80
N GLU A 771 -9.15 -38.73 -14.28
CA GLU A 771 -8.66 -40.12 -14.26
C GLU A 771 -7.41 -40.27 -15.13
N LYS A 772 -7.43 -39.76 -16.36
CA LYS A 772 -6.23 -39.72 -17.24
C LYS A 772 -5.05 -39.01 -16.58
N ALA A 773 -5.29 -37.84 -15.97
CA ALA A 773 -4.25 -37.09 -15.26
C ALA A 773 -3.66 -37.89 -14.08
N LEU A 774 -4.51 -38.61 -13.34
CA LEU A 774 -4.08 -39.43 -12.21
C LEU A 774 -3.24 -40.63 -12.68
N ASP A 775 -3.65 -41.30 -13.74
CA ASP A 775 -2.93 -42.46 -14.29
C ASP A 775 -1.57 -42.10 -14.89
N ILE A 776 -1.48 -40.94 -15.57
CA ILE A 776 -0.20 -40.39 -16.03
C ILE A 776 0.72 -40.14 -14.82
N ARG A 777 0.21 -39.46 -13.78
CA ARG A 777 1.00 -39.16 -12.58
C ARG A 777 1.42 -40.42 -11.82
N LYS A 778 0.59 -41.46 -11.76
CA LYS A 778 0.92 -42.74 -11.11
C LYS A 778 2.06 -43.47 -11.82
N ARG A 779 2.12 -43.38 -13.15
CA ARG A 779 3.19 -44.00 -13.95
C ARG A 779 4.47 -43.19 -13.92
N ALA A 780 4.37 -41.85 -13.90
CA ALA A 780 5.52 -40.96 -14.05
C ALA A 780 6.15 -40.49 -12.73
N LEU A 781 5.45 -40.55 -11.60
CA LEU A 781 5.91 -40.02 -10.32
C LEU A 781 6.04 -41.11 -9.26
N ALA A 782 6.91 -40.89 -8.28
CA ALA A 782 7.00 -41.73 -7.09
C ALA A 782 5.64 -41.78 -6.36
N PRO A 783 5.28 -42.91 -5.73
CA PRO A 783 3.96 -43.12 -5.13
C PRO A 783 3.63 -42.16 -3.98
N ASP A 784 4.62 -41.50 -3.40
CA ASP A 784 4.53 -40.50 -2.34
C ASP A 784 4.59 -39.05 -2.85
N HIS A 785 4.55 -38.83 -4.18
CA HIS A 785 4.64 -37.50 -4.75
C HIS A 785 3.37 -36.66 -4.47
N PRO A 786 3.47 -35.42 -3.96
CA PRO A 786 2.30 -34.60 -3.59
C PRO A 786 1.28 -34.34 -4.73
N SER A 787 1.75 -34.30 -5.98
CA SER A 787 0.89 -34.14 -7.17
C SER A 787 -0.15 -35.25 -7.34
N LEU A 788 0.11 -36.47 -6.85
CA LEU A 788 -0.86 -37.58 -6.84
C LEU A 788 -2.02 -37.27 -5.89
N ALA A 789 -1.70 -36.82 -4.67
CA ALA A 789 -2.71 -36.40 -3.69
C ALA A 789 -3.51 -35.18 -4.18
N TYR A 790 -2.88 -34.29 -4.94
CA TYR A 790 -3.55 -33.12 -5.51
C TYR A 790 -4.62 -33.50 -6.55
N THR A 791 -4.28 -34.36 -7.53
CA THR A 791 -5.24 -34.84 -8.53
C THR A 791 -6.32 -35.71 -7.89
N GLY A 792 -5.91 -36.63 -6.99
CA GLY A 792 -6.84 -37.49 -6.27
C GLY A 792 -7.87 -36.70 -5.46
N LYS A 793 -7.48 -35.59 -4.82
CA LYS A 793 -8.42 -34.70 -4.10
C LYS A 793 -9.48 -34.11 -5.03
N HIS A 794 -9.08 -33.59 -6.19
CA HIS A 794 -10.02 -32.94 -7.12
C HIS A 794 -10.99 -33.95 -7.75
N LEU A 795 -10.51 -35.14 -8.08
CA LEU A 795 -11.36 -36.24 -8.54
C LEU A 795 -12.32 -36.72 -7.43
N ALA A 796 -11.86 -36.80 -6.18
CA ALA A 796 -12.72 -37.18 -5.05
C ALA A 796 -13.81 -36.13 -4.78
N VAL A 797 -13.52 -34.84 -4.93
CA VAL A 797 -14.51 -33.76 -4.85
C VAL A 797 -15.53 -33.86 -5.99
N LEU A 798 -15.09 -34.18 -7.21
CA LEU A 798 -15.99 -34.43 -8.33
C LEU A 798 -16.94 -35.60 -8.01
N TYR A 799 -16.39 -36.72 -7.51
CA TYR A 799 -17.20 -37.87 -7.13
C TYR A 799 -18.21 -37.58 -6.02
N LYS A 800 -17.84 -36.73 -5.06
CA LYS A 800 -18.75 -36.25 -4.03
C LYS A 800 -19.89 -35.41 -4.61
N LYS A 801 -19.59 -34.49 -5.55
CA LYS A 801 -20.62 -33.72 -6.28
C LYS A 801 -21.56 -34.62 -7.09
N MET A 802 -21.06 -35.74 -7.60
CA MET A 802 -21.85 -36.75 -8.33
C MET A 802 -22.58 -37.75 -7.42
N GLY A 803 -22.36 -37.71 -6.11
CA GLY A 803 -22.90 -38.68 -5.15
C GLY A 803 -22.25 -40.08 -5.19
N LYS A 804 -21.16 -40.28 -5.96
CA LYS A 804 -20.42 -41.55 -6.08
C LYS A 804 -19.39 -41.71 -4.94
N LEU A 805 -19.85 -41.76 -3.69
CA LEU A 805 -18.97 -41.75 -2.51
C LEU A 805 -18.02 -42.96 -2.44
N ASP A 806 -18.44 -44.15 -2.90
CA ASP A 806 -17.60 -45.36 -2.94
C ASP A 806 -16.32 -45.18 -3.78
N LYS A 807 -16.38 -44.38 -4.85
CA LYS A 807 -15.21 -44.05 -5.68
C LYS A 807 -14.30 -42.98 -5.05
N ALA A 808 -14.82 -42.16 -4.13
CA ALA A 808 -14.05 -41.11 -3.48
C ALA A 808 -13.17 -41.64 -2.33
N VAL A 809 -13.62 -42.69 -1.63
CA VAL A 809 -12.89 -43.31 -0.50
C VAL A 809 -11.44 -43.68 -0.85
N PRO A 810 -11.16 -44.49 -1.88
CA PRO A 810 -9.78 -44.90 -2.20
C PRO A 810 -8.86 -43.72 -2.55
N LEU A 811 -9.42 -42.63 -3.09
CA LEU A 811 -8.65 -41.41 -3.41
C LEU A 811 -8.27 -40.63 -2.16
N TYR A 812 -9.15 -40.57 -1.16
CA TYR A 812 -8.83 -39.96 0.14
C TYR A 812 -7.86 -40.82 0.95
N GLU A 813 -7.96 -42.15 0.88
CA GLU A 813 -6.99 -43.08 1.48
C GLU A 813 -5.59 -42.91 0.88
N LEU A 814 -5.49 -42.83 -0.46
CA LEU A 814 -4.25 -42.52 -1.14
C LEU A 814 -3.66 -41.18 -0.67
N ALA A 815 -4.49 -40.15 -0.50
CA ALA A 815 -4.04 -38.85 -0.02
C ALA A 815 -3.53 -38.88 1.45
N VAL A 816 -4.12 -39.74 2.28
CA VAL A 816 -3.64 -39.98 3.66
C VAL A 816 -2.28 -40.69 3.63
N GLU A 817 -2.13 -41.74 2.82
CA GLU A 817 -0.87 -42.50 2.69
C GLU A 817 0.28 -41.62 2.22
N ILE A 818 0.05 -40.84 1.16
CA ILE A 818 1.04 -39.89 0.60
C ILE A 818 1.49 -38.92 1.69
N ARG A 819 0.56 -38.26 2.38
CA ARG A 819 0.90 -37.27 3.42
C ARG A 819 1.62 -37.89 4.61
N GLN A 820 1.31 -39.13 4.97
CA GLN A 820 2.01 -39.86 6.03
C GLN A 820 3.46 -40.16 5.64
N LYS A 821 3.70 -40.57 4.39
CA LYS A 821 5.04 -40.82 3.87
C LYS A 821 5.85 -39.52 3.73
N SER A 822 5.26 -38.44 3.19
CA SER A 822 6.00 -37.19 2.95
C SER A 822 6.30 -36.38 4.21
N PHE A 823 5.34 -36.28 5.15
CA PHE A 823 5.46 -35.37 6.31
C PHE A 823 5.64 -36.12 7.65
N GLY A 824 5.52 -37.44 7.65
CA GLY A 824 5.48 -38.25 8.85
C GLY A 824 4.08 -38.36 9.47
N PRO A 825 3.81 -39.42 10.26
CA PRO A 825 2.47 -39.77 10.72
C PRO A 825 1.87 -38.79 11.75
N LYS A 826 2.69 -37.92 12.35
CA LYS A 826 2.29 -36.94 13.37
C LYS A 826 2.08 -35.53 12.82
N HIS A 827 2.19 -35.33 11.51
CA HIS A 827 2.10 -33.99 10.93
C HIS A 827 0.63 -33.52 10.81
N PRO A 828 0.30 -32.24 11.07
CA PRO A 828 -1.07 -31.72 10.95
C PRO A 828 -1.75 -31.93 9.59
N SER A 829 -1.00 -32.00 8.50
CA SER A 829 -1.55 -32.28 7.16
C SER A 829 -2.14 -33.69 7.04
N VAL A 830 -1.60 -34.66 7.79
CA VAL A 830 -2.14 -36.02 7.92
C VAL A 830 -3.45 -35.99 8.68
N ALA A 831 -3.54 -35.24 9.79
CA ALA A 831 -4.79 -35.06 10.52
C ALA A 831 -5.89 -34.44 9.64
N THR A 832 -5.56 -33.46 8.79
CA THR A 832 -6.53 -32.90 7.84
C THR A 832 -7.00 -33.94 6.81
N ALA A 833 -6.11 -34.82 6.36
CA ALA A 833 -6.48 -35.91 5.44
C ALA A 833 -7.42 -36.92 6.10
N LEU A 834 -7.10 -37.31 7.34
CA LEU A 834 -7.88 -38.25 8.15
C LEU A 834 -9.28 -37.71 8.45
N VAL A 835 -9.41 -36.43 8.82
CA VAL A 835 -10.71 -35.77 9.02
C VAL A 835 -11.57 -35.83 7.75
N ASN A 836 -11.00 -35.54 6.58
CA ASN A 836 -11.76 -35.56 5.33
C ASN A 836 -12.23 -36.98 4.97
N LEU A 837 -11.40 -37.99 5.21
CA LEU A 837 -11.77 -39.40 5.04
C LEU A 837 -12.87 -39.82 6.03
N ALA A 838 -12.77 -39.37 7.29
CA ALA A 838 -13.77 -39.64 8.32
C ALA A 838 -15.13 -39.02 7.99
N VAL A 839 -15.15 -37.78 7.49
CA VAL A 839 -16.38 -37.12 6.99
C VAL A 839 -17.03 -37.94 5.89
N LEU A 840 -16.23 -38.51 4.97
CA LEU A 840 -16.76 -39.31 3.89
C LEU A 840 -17.41 -40.61 4.41
N TYR A 841 -16.77 -41.30 5.35
CA TYR A 841 -17.35 -42.46 6.02
C TYR A 841 -18.64 -42.11 6.78
N CYS A 842 -18.72 -40.96 7.44
CA CYS A 842 -19.97 -40.46 8.04
C CYS A 842 -21.08 -40.28 7.00
N GLN A 843 -20.78 -39.70 5.84
CA GLN A 843 -21.76 -39.52 4.76
C GLN A 843 -22.26 -40.85 4.20
N MET A 844 -21.45 -41.90 4.27
CA MET A 844 -21.82 -43.28 3.91
C MET A 844 -22.53 -44.03 5.04
N LYS A 845 -22.81 -43.39 6.18
CA LYS A 845 -23.33 -44.00 7.42
C LYS A 845 -22.44 -45.10 8.00
N LYS A 846 -21.15 -45.09 7.67
CA LYS A 846 -20.10 -46.01 8.15
C LYS A 846 -19.40 -45.41 9.37
N GLN A 847 -20.11 -45.38 10.49
CA GLN A 847 -19.66 -44.69 11.71
C GLN A 847 -18.49 -45.39 12.41
N ILE A 848 -18.43 -46.72 12.31
CA ILE A 848 -17.40 -47.56 12.93
C ILE A 848 -16.02 -47.24 12.33
N GLU A 849 -15.97 -46.96 11.02
CA GLU A 849 -14.77 -46.62 10.28
C GLU A 849 -14.36 -45.15 10.46
N ALA A 850 -15.30 -44.25 10.69
CA ALA A 850 -15.03 -42.81 10.87
C ALA A 850 -14.42 -42.48 12.24
N LEU A 851 -14.86 -43.16 13.31
CA LEU A 851 -14.44 -42.90 14.69
C LEU A 851 -12.91 -42.97 14.90
N PRO A 852 -12.20 -44.05 14.52
CA PRO A 852 -10.76 -44.14 14.75
C PRO A 852 -9.96 -43.09 13.94
N LEU A 853 -10.49 -42.65 12.79
CA LEU A 853 -9.85 -41.62 11.97
C LEU A 853 -9.94 -40.25 12.63
N TYR A 854 -11.10 -39.91 13.20
CA TYR A 854 -11.27 -38.67 13.95
C TYR A 854 -10.45 -38.64 15.24
N GLU A 855 -10.42 -39.74 16.01
CA GLU A 855 -9.62 -39.82 17.24
C GLU A 855 -8.13 -39.66 16.95
N ARG A 856 -7.65 -40.32 15.89
CA ARG A 856 -6.26 -40.16 15.43
C ARG A 856 -5.97 -38.72 14.99
N ALA A 857 -6.88 -38.10 14.24
CA ALA A 857 -6.71 -36.71 13.79
C ALA A 857 -6.72 -35.73 14.97
N LEU A 858 -7.61 -35.94 15.95
CA LEU A 858 -7.72 -35.14 17.16
C LEU A 858 -6.40 -35.16 17.92
N LYS A 859 -5.85 -36.36 18.18
CA LYS A 859 -4.58 -36.53 18.87
C LYS A 859 -3.43 -35.81 18.17
N ILE A 860 -3.34 -35.93 16.85
CA ILE A 860 -2.31 -35.23 16.07
C ILE A 860 -2.46 -33.70 16.17
N TYR A 861 -3.69 -33.19 16.10
CA TYR A 861 -3.93 -31.75 16.23
C TYR A 861 -3.64 -31.23 17.64
N GLU A 862 -3.97 -31.99 18.68
CA GLU A 862 -3.64 -31.65 20.07
C GLU A 862 -2.13 -31.63 20.29
N ASP A 863 -1.42 -32.65 19.82
CA ASP A 863 0.04 -32.75 19.95
C ASP A 863 0.77 -31.62 19.20
N SER A 864 0.23 -31.17 18.05
CA SER A 864 0.90 -30.20 17.17
C SER A 864 0.51 -28.75 17.44
N PHE A 865 -0.75 -28.49 17.78
CA PHE A 865 -1.29 -27.14 17.92
C PHE A 865 -1.77 -26.82 19.35
N GLY A 866 -1.77 -27.80 20.25
CA GLY A 866 -2.28 -27.66 21.61
C GLY A 866 -3.79 -27.86 21.71
N HIS A 867 -4.26 -28.19 22.92
CA HIS A 867 -5.66 -28.58 23.20
C HIS A 867 -6.70 -27.47 22.95
N MET A 868 -6.29 -26.20 22.84
CA MET A 868 -7.17 -25.04 22.68
C MET A 868 -7.25 -24.52 21.23
N HIS A 869 -6.67 -25.23 20.27
CA HIS A 869 -6.63 -24.76 18.89
C HIS A 869 -7.98 -24.97 18.15
N PRO A 870 -8.43 -24.05 17.27
CA PRO A 870 -9.71 -24.17 16.57
C PRO A 870 -9.91 -25.48 15.78
N ARG A 871 -8.84 -26.03 15.20
CA ARG A 871 -8.92 -27.34 14.51
C ARG A 871 -9.21 -28.51 15.45
N VAL A 872 -8.80 -28.43 16.72
CA VAL A 872 -9.19 -29.39 17.77
C VAL A 872 -10.68 -29.23 18.05
N GLY A 873 -11.17 -28.00 18.21
CA GLY A 873 -12.60 -27.70 18.38
C GLY A 873 -13.47 -28.18 17.22
N GLU A 874 -13.05 -27.98 15.96
CA GLU A 874 -13.77 -28.48 14.77
C GLU A 874 -13.81 -30.02 14.73
N THR A 875 -12.72 -30.69 15.08
CA THR A 875 -12.64 -32.15 15.12
C THR A 875 -13.49 -32.73 16.25
N LEU A 876 -13.48 -32.10 17.43
CA LEU A 876 -14.34 -32.45 18.56
C LEU A 876 -15.82 -32.30 18.22
N LYS A 877 -16.18 -31.23 17.50
CA LYS A 877 -17.55 -31.03 17.02
C LYS A 877 -17.99 -32.16 16.08
N ASN A 878 -17.11 -32.57 15.15
CA ASN A 878 -17.43 -33.67 14.23
C ASN A 878 -17.55 -35.02 14.96
N LEU A 879 -16.70 -35.27 15.98
CA LEU A 879 -16.83 -36.43 16.88
C LEU A 879 -18.11 -36.40 17.71
N ALA A 880 -18.55 -35.22 18.12
CA ALA A 880 -19.78 -35.04 18.88
C ALA A 880 -21.02 -35.32 18.03
N VAL A 881 -21.03 -34.86 16.76
CA VAL A 881 -22.06 -35.24 15.77
C VAL A 881 -22.08 -36.76 15.59
N LEU A 882 -20.92 -37.39 15.42
CA LEU A 882 -20.82 -38.84 15.26
C LEU A 882 -21.35 -39.60 16.48
N SER A 883 -21.01 -39.15 17.70
CA SER A 883 -21.48 -39.76 18.95
C SER A 883 -22.99 -39.57 19.15
N TYR A 884 -23.52 -38.41 18.75
CA TYR A 884 -24.95 -38.12 18.77
C TYR A 884 -25.73 -39.04 17.82
N GLU A 885 -25.25 -39.20 16.59
CA GLU A 885 -25.86 -40.11 15.62
C GLU A 885 -25.72 -41.59 16.04
N GLY A 886 -24.69 -41.93 16.82
CA GLY A 886 -24.49 -43.25 17.41
C GLY A 886 -25.31 -43.53 18.68
N GLY A 887 -26.11 -42.56 19.15
CA GLY A 887 -26.98 -42.69 20.34
C GLY A 887 -26.29 -42.47 21.69
N ASP A 888 -25.00 -42.11 21.70
CA ASP A 888 -24.24 -41.80 22.91
C ASP A 888 -24.32 -40.29 23.19
N PHE A 889 -25.46 -39.88 23.74
CA PHE A 889 -25.79 -38.47 23.98
C PHE A 889 -24.91 -37.84 25.07
N GLU A 890 -24.45 -38.63 26.04
CA GLU A 890 -23.62 -38.16 27.15
C GLU A 890 -22.22 -37.79 26.64
N LYS A 891 -21.57 -38.70 25.90
CA LYS A 891 -20.29 -38.43 25.25
C LYS A 891 -20.38 -37.30 24.22
N ALA A 892 -21.47 -37.24 23.46
CA ALA A 892 -21.72 -36.15 22.52
C ALA A 892 -21.79 -34.79 23.24
N ALA A 893 -22.51 -34.71 24.35
CA ALA A 893 -22.63 -33.49 25.13
C ALA A 893 -21.29 -33.04 25.70
N GLU A 894 -20.46 -33.95 26.21
CA GLU A 894 -19.11 -33.65 26.70
C GLU A 894 -18.19 -33.11 25.60
N LEU A 895 -18.17 -33.77 24.44
CA LEU A 895 -17.36 -33.34 23.29
C LEU A 895 -17.84 -31.99 22.73
N TYR A 896 -19.15 -31.77 22.67
CA TYR A 896 -19.72 -30.48 22.29
C TYR A 896 -19.39 -29.40 23.29
N LYS A 897 -19.49 -29.68 24.60
CA LYS A 897 -19.14 -28.76 25.66
C LYS A 897 -17.67 -28.36 25.54
N ARG A 898 -16.76 -29.30 25.34
CA ARG A 898 -15.34 -29.03 25.13
C ARG A 898 -15.07 -28.22 23.85
N ALA A 899 -15.74 -28.55 22.75
CA ALA A 899 -15.65 -27.78 21.51
C ALA A 899 -16.18 -26.35 21.70
N MET A 900 -17.25 -26.19 22.48
CA MET A 900 -17.83 -24.91 22.83
C MET A 900 -16.92 -24.14 23.79
N GLU A 901 -16.28 -24.76 24.76
CA GLU A 901 -15.29 -24.12 25.64
C GLU A 901 -14.08 -23.63 24.85
N ILE A 902 -13.62 -24.37 23.83
CA ILE A 902 -12.55 -23.91 22.93
C ILE A 902 -13.04 -22.71 22.11
N LYS A 903 -14.25 -22.78 21.56
CA LYS A 903 -14.89 -21.69 20.82
C LYS A 903 -15.23 -20.49 21.73
N GLU A 904 -15.50 -20.73 23.01
CA GLU A 904 -15.88 -19.74 23.99
C GLU A 904 -14.66 -19.05 24.57
N ALA A 905 -13.59 -19.81 24.82
CA ALA A 905 -12.26 -19.28 25.06
C ALA A 905 -11.78 -18.50 23.84
N GLU A 906 -12.06 -18.96 22.61
CA GLU A 906 -11.95 -18.13 21.40
C GLU A 906 -12.76 -16.85 21.61
N THR A 907 -14.07 -16.89 21.95
CA THR A 907 -14.89 -15.68 22.16
C THR A 907 -14.44 -14.75 23.29
N LEU A 908 -13.83 -15.28 24.36
CA LEU A 908 -13.32 -14.54 25.52
C LEU A 908 -11.93 -13.95 25.23
N LEU A 909 -11.08 -14.65 24.49
CA LEU A 909 -9.88 -14.10 23.84
C LEU A 909 -10.26 -13.10 22.73
N ILE A 910 -11.43 -13.28 22.09
CA ILE A 910 -12.09 -12.40 21.10
C ILE A 910 -12.82 -11.21 21.75
N GLY A 911 -12.78 -11.08 23.09
CA GLY A 911 -12.81 -9.76 23.74
C GLY A 911 -11.76 -8.80 23.15
N GLY A 912 -10.73 -9.34 22.49
CA GLY A 912 -10.02 -8.76 21.36
C GLY A 912 -10.26 -9.50 20.02
N LYS A 913 -11.15 -8.97 19.18
CA LYS A 913 -11.33 -9.16 17.70
C LYS A 913 -11.24 -10.59 17.08
N ALA A 914 -12.37 -10.93 16.45
CA ALA A 914 -12.55 -11.55 15.11
C ALA A 914 -12.51 -13.09 14.93
N THR A 915 -13.70 -13.57 14.55
CA THR A 915 -14.12 -14.85 13.98
C THR A 915 -13.18 -15.47 12.93
N SER A 916 -12.87 -16.75 13.15
CA SER A 916 -12.56 -17.74 12.11
C SER A 916 -13.72 -17.91 11.11
N ARG A 917 -13.43 -18.00 9.80
CA ARG A 917 -14.33 -18.64 8.82
C ARG A 917 -13.58 -19.23 7.62
N HIS A 918 -13.80 -20.53 7.46
CA HIS A 918 -13.90 -21.28 6.22
C HIS A 918 -12.65 -21.42 5.35
N SER A 919 -11.92 -22.50 5.64
CA SER A 919 -11.44 -23.37 4.56
C SER A 919 -12.64 -23.91 3.78
N SER A 920 -12.49 -23.96 2.46
CA SER A 920 -13.44 -24.53 1.53
C SER A 920 -13.66 -26.03 1.78
N SER A 921 -14.79 -26.35 2.39
CA SER A 921 -15.53 -27.57 2.09
C SER A 921 -17.01 -27.18 2.07
N GLY A 922 -17.47 -26.66 0.93
CA GLY A 922 -18.90 -26.60 0.68
C GLY A 922 -19.37 -28.03 0.53
N ASP A 923 -19.97 -28.59 1.58
CA ASP A 923 -20.81 -29.79 1.57
C ASP A 923 -21.42 -29.99 2.96
N THR A 924 -22.45 -29.21 3.26
CA THR A 924 -23.48 -29.60 4.23
C THR A 924 -24.82 -29.29 3.58
N PHE A 925 -25.40 -30.31 2.96
CA PHE A 925 -26.80 -30.28 2.55
C PHE A 925 -27.68 -30.37 3.80
N SER A 926 -28.61 -29.42 3.89
CA SER A 926 -29.76 -29.49 4.78
C SER A 926 -30.66 -30.61 4.29
N LEU A 927 -30.82 -31.68 5.07
CA LEU A 927 -31.84 -32.69 4.85
C LEU A 927 -33.21 -32.05 5.12
N LYS A 928 -33.90 -31.68 4.04
CA LYS A 928 -35.35 -31.52 4.05
C LYS A 928 -35.98 -32.88 4.38
N SER A 929 -36.38 -33.08 5.63
CA SER A 929 -37.44 -34.04 5.95
C SER A 929 -38.77 -33.31 5.79
N ALA A 930 -39.40 -33.49 4.63
CA ALA A 930 -40.83 -33.26 4.48
C ALA A 930 -41.55 -34.30 5.35
N LEU A 931 -42.30 -33.85 6.35
CA LEU A 931 -43.46 -34.53 6.94
C LEU A 931 -44.14 -33.52 7.89
N SER A 932 -45.24 -32.95 7.42
CA SER A 932 -46.36 -32.46 8.25
C SER A 932 -47.54 -33.42 7.97
N PRO A 933 -48.64 -33.46 8.77
CA PRO A 933 -49.08 -32.44 9.73
C PRO A 933 -49.71 -32.94 11.05
N ASN A 934 -50.01 -31.95 11.91
CA ASN A 934 -51.05 -31.91 12.94
C ASN A 934 -50.91 -32.82 14.17
N ILE A 935 -50.80 -32.19 15.35
CA ILE A 935 -51.82 -32.25 16.41
C ILE A 935 -51.65 -31.01 17.32
N PHE A 936 -52.77 -30.33 17.53
CA PHE A 936 -53.01 -29.30 18.53
C PHE A 936 -52.60 -29.77 19.93
N LEU A 937 -52.02 -28.88 20.74
CA LEU A 937 -52.55 -28.59 22.07
C LEU A 937 -51.92 -27.32 22.66
N GLU A 938 -52.76 -26.67 23.44
CA GLU A 938 -52.78 -25.30 23.89
C GLU A 938 -52.32 -25.23 25.36
N HIS A 939 -52.16 -24.01 25.89
CA HIS A 939 -51.84 -23.64 27.29
C HIS A 939 -50.34 -23.67 27.64
N GLY A 940 -49.77 -22.70 28.34
CA GLY A 940 -50.30 -21.58 29.12
C GLY A 940 -49.17 -21.08 30.03
N GLN A 941 -49.26 -19.82 30.43
CA GLN A 941 -48.31 -19.06 31.24
C GLN A 941 -47.71 -19.80 32.46
N ARG A 942 -46.39 -19.66 32.65
CA ARG A 942 -45.80 -18.97 33.81
C ARG A 942 -44.30 -18.73 33.62
#